data_AF-A0A2V3HU09-F1
#
_entry.id   AF-A0A2V3HU09-F1
#
_cell.length_a   1.000
_cell.length_b   1.000
_cell.length_c   1.000
_cell.angle_alpha   90.00
_cell.angle_beta   90.00
_cell.angle_gamma   90.00
#
_symmetry.space_group_name_H-M   'P 1'
#
loop_
_entity.id
_entity.type
_entity.pdbx_description
1 polymer ?
#
loop_
_entity_poly.entity_id
_entity_poly.type
_entity_poly.pdbx_seq_one_letter_code
_entity_poly.pdbx_strand_id
1 'polypeptide(L)'
;MRPSDVRRTLCVVTILLMLITSTMLALVPVTEAEARSNHSGGTNVEQFGSGFDETIIADAGDSLNVPRDLEFHPNPSRAGELWVINKATDSMTIIFDAGEASQSTLNRQDAYADHFMEEPSAFAFGQSHSEFDYIFASAQETRNGGNNFMGPALWPSSLSHFAMENQQPGGPLGSHLDMLHESPNGMGIAHDSGNAYWYNDGHYGELVYYDFQSDHDTGGEDHADGIVRRYTEITPTREDGVPGHMILDKSTGILYIADTGMGRVLWVDTDDTSTTTTNIMGDSTQLDSSLAEYSEITGVENGVLASGLHNPSGIALHNDTLFVSERGNGKIRAYALDGTLLGTVQTTAQAIMGLEVGPDNKLWYVDAGRHQVIRMDPFPDLDGDGVSDDADNCPNVSNPGQNDHDSDDLGDICDPDDDNDGIPSNVDNCVYGDLGWTSGPGTDHDGDGCRDDGNEDSDDDNDGRYDSQDGCPRGDLNWVSGSGTDHDMDGCRDDGEDLDDDGDTVCDGTITDSSCTVGAPQMDRCPRGAIGWTSSVGTDFDNDGCRDSDEDADDDDDGYLDTLDGCPKEVGNATEGMKRGCPDWDGDGWADAEDTYAFDPTQWVDTDLDSYGDNVEGTNGDACPLQDGTSTADRFGCPDSDGDGWSNPTGTWTTDDGADAFALEGTQWHDSDIDGYGDNWNDTAWNSERVVLGVGQFVNDAFQPDACPTERGYSSIDRFGCLDEDGDGMSDAADAFPNEPSQMYDLDGDGYGDNASGALADGCPDTAGTSTLGGMLGCPDADGDGWADSIDLFPALSHSWSDADGDNYSDQEGTAITDDCPEEHGNSTADRLGCIDQDGDGTSDPNDFYPLDASRTEEELLGGGGMVIGLFIGLLVLLVGGGIAAALLLRRGREEEPVETLLTAQPPPPGAFAASPPQVAFAPPVEVTPETSAFAPPPPTPAPPPPAPDAETAAGPPIPAEGLPPGWTMEQWSYYGEGWLRDNQ
;
A
#
# COMPACT_ATOMS: atom_id res chain seq x y z
N MET A 1 56.09 -54.08 23.76
CA MET A 1 56.90 -54.71 22.70
C MET A 1 56.64 -53.96 21.39
N ARG A 2 57.50 -54.08 20.38
CA ARG A 2 57.15 -53.80 18.96
C ARG A 2 56.42 -55.06 18.40
N PRO A 3 55.72 -55.02 17.25
CA PRO A 3 55.78 -53.98 16.21
C PRO A 3 54.44 -53.53 15.56
N SER A 4 54.49 -52.36 14.90
CA SER A 4 54.06 -52.05 13.50
C SER A 4 52.64 -52.35 12.98
N ASP A 5 52.03 -51.59 12.04
CA ASP A 5 52.20 -50.24 11.42
C ASP A 5 51.10 -50.13 10.30
N VAL A 6 50.62 -49.00 9.74
CA VAL A 6 50.86 -47.55 9.93
C VAL A 6 49.62 -46.72 9.44
N ARG A 7 49.25 -45.62 10.14
CA ARG A 7 48.40 -44.47 9.68
C ARG A 7 46.91 -44.79 9.34
N ARG A 8 45.94 -43.85 9.45
CA ARG A 8 45.96 -42.37 9.35
C ARG A 8 44.78 -41.73 10.15
N THR A 9 44.79 -40.38 10.26
CA THR A 9 43.63 -39.49 10.61
C THR A 9 43.31 -39.21 12.11
N LEU A 10 43.84 -38.07 12.57
CA LEU A 10 43.36 -37.06 13.55
C LEU A 10 43.09 -37.38 15.06
N CYS A 11 43.22 -36.31 15.86
CA CYS A 11 43.13 -36.24 17.33
C CYS A 11 41.69 -35.82 17.75
N VAL A 12 41.08 -36.28 18.86
CA VAL A 12 41.42 -36.00 20.28
C VAL A 12 41.48 -34.48 20.53
N VAL A 13 40.47 -33.79 21.10
CA VAL A 13 39.54 -34.06 22.22
C VAL A 13 40.23 -34.19 23.58
N THR A 14 40.56 -33.06 24.20
CA THR A 14 40.42 -32.79 25.66
C THR A 14 40.78 -31.32 25.96
N ILE A 15 40.26 -30.77 27.08
CA ILE A 15 40.35 -29.35 27.50
C ILE A 15 39.55 -28.43 26.56
N LEU A 16 38.34 -27.95 26.85
CA LEU A 16 37.53 -27.86 28.08
C LEU A 16 38.12 -26.99 29.21
N LEU A 17 37.36 -25.94 29.58
CA LEU A 17 37.61 -24.87 30.57
C LEU A 17 38.63 -23.77 30.19
N MET A 18 38.23 -22.54 30.53
CA MET A 18 38.99 -21.28 30.55
C MET A 18 39.45 -20.69 29.22
N LEU A 19 38.56 -19.91 28.58
CA LEU A 19 38.77 -18.48 28.33
C LEU A 19 37.46 -17.83 27.83
N ILE A 20 36.88 -16.92 28.62
CA ILE A 20 35.74 -16.06 28.26
C ILE A 20 36.09 -14.65 28.72
N THR A 21 36.14 -13.69 27.79
CA THR A 21 36.02 -12.23 27.99
C THR A 21 35.98 -11.57 26.61
N SER A 22 35.01 -10.68 26.36
CA SER A 22 34.98 -9.62 25.32
C SER A 22 35.42 -10.03 23.90
N THR A 23 34.57 -10.12 22.88
CA THR A 23 33.65 -9.06 22.41
C THR A 23 32.58 -9.62 21.46
N MET A 24 31.32 -9.19 21.63
CA MET A 24 30.35 -8.74 20.60
C MET A 24 28.96 -8.63 21.24
N LEU A 25 28.12 -7.76 20.71
CA LEU A 25 26.76 -7.46 21.18
C LEU A 25 25.81 -7.56 19.97
N ALA A 26 24.52 -7.80 20.23
CA ALA A 26 23.40 -7.74 19.28
C ALA A 26 23.53 -8.58 17.99
N LEU A 27 22.76 -9.68 17.94
CA LEU A 27 21.72 -9.93 16.93
C LEU A 27 21.13 -11.33 17.20
N VAL A 28 19.83 -11.37 17.48
CA VAL A 28 19.01 -12.58 17.61
C VAL A 28 17.77 -12.32 16.77
N PRO A 29 17.43 -13.17 15.78
CA PRO A 29 16.19 -13.01 15.04
C PRO A 29 15.00 -13.27 15.98
N VAL A 30 14.02 -12.38 15.94
CA VAL A 30 12.69 -12.64 16.51
C VAL A 30 12.00 -13.62 15.56
N THR A 31 11.25 -14.58 16.12
CA THR A 31 10.37 -15.47 15.35
C THR A 31 8.94 -14.97 15.50
N GLU A 32 8.35 -14.47 14.41
CA GLU A 32 6.94 -14.13 14.36
C GLU A 32 6.10 -15.42 14.39
N ALA A 33 5.03 -15.40 15.18
CA ALA A 33 4.12 -16.53 15.38
C ALA A 33 2.82 -16.07 16.08
N GLU A 34 2.05 -15.18 15.46
CA GLU A 34 0.75 -14.72 15.98
C GLU A 34 -0.38 -14.94 14.97
N ALA A 35 -1.09 -16.06 15.11
CA ALA A 35 -2.43 -16.26 14.59
C ALA A 35 -3.19 -17.27 15.46
N ARG A 36 -4.37 -16.88 15.97
CA ARG A 36 -5.36 -17.67 16.73
C ARG A 36 -4.84 -18.52 17.92
N SER A 37 -5.08 -18.04 19.15
CA SER A 37 -6.08 -18.64 20.08
C SER A 37 -5.94 -18.17 21.55
N ASN A 38 -7.07 -17.99 22.24
CA ASN A 38 -7.26 -17.96 23.71
C ASN A 38 -6.63 -16.82 24.54
N HIS A 39 -7.25 -15.65 24.44
CA HIS A 39 -7.85 -14.93 25.58
C HIS A 39 -7.35 -15.33 27.00
N SER A 40 -6.20 -14.81 27.44
CA SER A 40 -5.83 -14.74 28.87
C SER A 40 -4.57 -13.89 29.13
N GLY A 41 -4.68 -12.55 29.07
CA GLY A 41 -3.53 -11.69 29.42
C GLY A 41 -3.74 -10.18 29.31
N GLY A 42 -4.67 -9.72 28.46
CA GLY A 42 -4.93 -8.28 28.28
C GLY A 42 -5.35 -7.59 29.57
N THR A 43 -4.65 -6.52 29.92
CA THR A 43 -5.17 -5.46 30.79
C THR A 43 -6.24 -4.73 29.99
N ASN A 44 -7.52 -4.94 30.31
CA ASN A 44 -8.62 -4.22 29.65
C ASN A 44 -8.39 -2.70 29.78
N VAL A 45 -8.23 -2.04 28.63
CA VAL A 45 -8.02 -0.60 28.51
C VAL A 45 -9.41 0.03 28.43
N GLU A 46 -9.80 0.78 29.46
CA GLU A 46 -11.19 1.27 29.63
C GLU A 46 -11.71 2.06 28.42
N GLN A 47 -10.82 2.80 27.75
CA GLN A 47 -11.09 3.61 26.55
C GLN A 47 -11.28 2.77 25.27
N PHE A 48 -10.83 1.51 25.26
CA PHE A 48 -10.99 0.57 24.14
C PHE A 48 -12.14 -0.42 24.37
N GLY A 49 -12.44 -0.75 25.63
CA GLY A 49 -13.46 -1.75 25.99
C GLY A 49 -13.04 -3.16 25.60
N SER A 50 -14.03 -4.02 25.31
CA SER A 50 -13.82 -5.24 24.53
C SER A 50 -14.39 -5.11 23.11
N GLY A 51 -15.48 -4.35 22.93
CA GLY A 51 -15.89 -3.74 21.67
C GLY A 51 -16.08 -2.22 21.81
N PHE A 52 -16.24 -1.50 20.70
CA PHE A 52 -16.53 -0.06 20.69
C PHE A 52 -17.24 0.41 19.41
N ASP A 53 -18.07 1.45 19.53
CA ASP A 53 -18.62 2.21 18.39
C ASP A 53 -17.72 3.40 18.01
N GLU A 54 -17.68 3.75 16.72
CA GLU A 54 -17.09 5.01 16.22
C GLU A 54 -18.18 6.08 16.00
N THR A 55 -18.47 6.89 17.01
CA THR A 55 -19.43 8.00 16.89
C THR A 55 -18.76 9.20 16.21
N ILE A 56 -19.21 9.53 14.99
CA ILE A 56 -18.87 10.80 14.34
C ILE A 56 -19.53 11.95 15.11
N ILE A 57 -18.69 12.85 15.65
CA ILE A 57 -19.11 14.01 16.45
C ILE A 57 -19.35 15.23 15.57
N ALA A 58 -18.44 15.47 14.62
CA ALA A 58 -18.48 16.61 13.69
C ALA A 58 -17.78 16.23 12.38
N ASP A 59 -18.18 16.85 11.27
CA ASP A 59 -17.62 16.62 9.94
C ASP A 59 -17.30 17.93 9.18
N ALA A 60 -16.96 17.82 7.88
CA ALA A 60 -16.67 18.98 7.03
C ALA A 60 -17.81 20.03 6.98
N GLY A 61 -19.05 19.63 7.23
CA GLY A 61 -20.22 20.50 7.36
C GLY A 61 -20.18 21.42 8.59
N ASP A 62 -19.45 21.03 9.64
CA ASP A 62 -19.18 21.83 10.84
C ASP A 62 -17.96 22.77 10.67
N SER A 63 -17.39 22.85 9.46
CA SER A 63 -16.18 23.60 9.08
C SER A 63 -14.84 22.95 9.44
N LEU A 64 -14.82 21.64 9.72
CA LEU A 64 -13.55 20.90 9.80
C LEU A 64 -12.86 20.84 8.43
N ASN A 65 -11.57 21.17 8.36
CA ASN A 65 -10.83 21.08 7.10
C ASN A 65 -9.37 20.65 7.29
N VAL A 66 -9.09 19.36 7.01
CA VAL A 66 -7.84 18.68 7.39
C VAL A 66 -7.55 18.95 8.88
N PRO A 67 -8.43 18.51 9.80
CA PRO A 67 -8.22 18.65 11.23
C PRO A 67 -6.96 17.92 11.66
N ARG A 68 -6.21 18.51 12.61
CA ARG A 68 -4.87 18.03 12.99
C ARG A 68 -4.79 17.63 14.45
N ASP A 69 -5.47 18.38 15.31
CA ASP A 69 -5.32 18.27 16.75
C ASP A 69 -6.60 18.69 17.45
N LEU A 70 -6.84 18.17 18.65
CA LEU A 70 -8.03 18.41 19.46
C LEU A 70 -7.71 18.40 20.97
N GLU A 71 -8.32 19.29 21.74
CA GLU A 71 -8.20 19.32 23.20
C GLU A 71 -9.50 19.86 23.84
N PHE A 72 -9.91 19.30 24.98
CA PHE A 72 -11.06 19.84 25.73
C PHE A 72 -10.69 21.08 26.54
N HIS A 73 -11.56 22.08 26.54
CA HIS A 73 -11.28 23.35 27.23
C HIS A 73 -11.14 23.14 28.75
N PRO A 74 -9.96 23.46 29.36
CA PRO A 74 -9.62 23.03 30.72
C PRO A 74 -10.38 23.76 31.84
N ASN A 75 -11.18 24.79 31.53
CA ASN A 75 -12.05 25.42 32.52
C ASN A 75 -13.21 24.47 32.85
N PRO A 76 -13.40 24.02 34.11
CA PRO A 76 -14.48 23.07 34.46
C PRO A 76 -15.91 23.58 34.25
N SER A 77 -16.12 24.86 33.91
CA SER A 77 -17.41 25.41 33.49
C SER A 77 -17.63 25.45 31.97
N ARG A 78 -16.60 25.07 31.20
CA ARG A 78 -16.54 24.96 29.73
C ARG A 78 -16.06 23.58 29.26
N ALA A 79 -15.98 22.59 30.15
CA ALA A 79 -15.40 21.27 29.86
C ALA A 79 -16.10 20.48 28.74
N GLY A 80 -17.30 20.87 28.30
CA GLY A 80 -17.97 20.33 27.10
C GLY A 80 -17.63 21.08 25.80
N GLU A 81 -16.68 22.02 25.83
CA GLU A 81 -16.13 22.68 24.64
C GLU A 81 -14.91 21.90 24.15
N LEU A 82 -15.05 21.20 23.03
CA LEU A 82 -13.92 20.60 22.31
C LEU A 82 -13.42 21.60 21.27
N TRP A 83 -12.12 21.87 21.28
CA TRP A 83 -11.45 22.76 20.34
C TRP A 83 -10.64 21.92 19.35
N VAL A 84 -10.71 22.24 18.04
CA VAL A 84 -10.12 21.43 16.96
C VAL A 84 -9.43 22.33 15.93
N ILE A 85 -8.13 22.16 15.72
CA ILE A 85 -7.33 23.00 14.83
C ILE A 85 -7.25 22.40 13.41
N ASN A 86 -7.32 23.25 12.37
CA ASN A 86 -7.53 22.85 10.98
C ASN A 86 -6.40 23.37 10.08
N LYS A 87 -5.65 22.46 9.45
CA LYS A 87 -4.50 22.82 8.60
C LYS A 87 -4.92 23.66 7.39
N ALA A 88 -5.98 23.25 6.71
CA ALA A 88 -6.33 23.79 5.40
C ALA A 88 -7.20 25.07 5.44
N THR A 89 -7.36 25.68 6.62
CA THR A 89 -8.11 26.95 6.81
C THR A 89 -7.50 27.89 7.85
N ASP A 90 -6.34 27.57 8.42
CA ASP A 90 -5.66 28.41 9.43
C ASP A 90 -6.60 28.78 10.60
N SER A 91 -7.43 27.82 11.03
CA SER A 91 -8.61 28.10 11.85
C SER A 91 -8.93 27.03 12.89
N MET A 92 -9.63 27.46 13.94
CA MET A 92 -10.04 26.66 15.08
C MET A 92 -11.56 26.46 15.07
N THR A 93 -12.01 25.21 14.95
CA THR A 93 -13.42 24.83 15.06
C THR A 93 -13.71 24.45 16.50
N ILE A 94 -14.70 25.13 17.10
CA ILE A 94 -15.09 24.95 18.50
C ILE A 94 -16.46 24.26 18.53
N ILE A 95 -16.52 23.11 19.20
CA ILE A 95 -17.71 22.27 19.35
C ILE A 95 -18.21 22.42 20.80
N PHE A 96 -19.29 23.18 20.99
CA PHE A 96 -19.97 23.35 22.27
C PHE A 96 -20.88 22.16 22.54
N ASP A 97 -20.95 21.71 23.80
CA ASP A 97 -21.70 20.53 24.23
C ASP A 97 -21.36 19.32 23.33
N ALA A 98 -20.07 19.05 23.15
CA ALA A 98 -19.57 18.02 22.24
C ALA A 98 -20.08 16.62 22.63
N GLY A 99 -20.65 15.90 21.66
CA GLY A 99 -21.25 14.58 21.84
C GLY A 99 -22.60 14.57 22.58
N GLU A 100 -23.20 15.73 22.87
CA GLU A 100 -24.47 15.89 23.58
C GLU A 100 -25.61 16.36 22.66
N ALA A 101 -26.85 16.14 23.08
CA ALA A 101 -28.05 16.51 22.28
C ALA A 101 -28.29 18.03 22.12
N SER A 102 -27.43 18.87 22.73
CA SER A 102 -27.41 20.34 22.56
C SER A 102 -26.22 20.85 21.74
N GLN A 103 -25.43 19.96 21.11
CA GLN A 103 -24.22 20.30 20.39
C GLN A 103 -24.40 21.44 19.38
N SER A 104 -23.41 22.34 19.31
CA SER A 104 -23.34 23.38 18.27
C SER A 104 -21.90 23.80 17.98
N THR A 105 -21.64 24.27 16.76
CA THR A 105 -20.28 24.49 16.26
C THR A 105 -20.00 25.95 15.85
N LEU A 106 -18.74 26.36 15.97
CA LEU A 106 -18.26 27.72 15.69
C LEU A 106 -16.81 27.70 15.21
N ASN A 107 -16.58 27.93 13.92
CA ASN A 107 -15.25 28.16 13.38
C ASN A 107 -14.73 29.58 13.68
N ARG A 108 -13.43 29.70 13.96
CA ARG A 108 -12.69 30.91 14.29
C ARG A 108 -11.39 30.97 13.50
N GLN A 109 -11.27 31.96 12.63
CA GLN A 109 -10.04 32.28 11.88
C GLN A 109 -9.62 33.71 12.24
N ASP A 110 -8.33 33.93 12.52
CA ASP A 110 -7.80 35.27 12.79
C ASP A 110 -7.46 36.00 11.47
N ALA A 111 -7.60 37.32 11.45
CA ALA A 111 -7.23 38.19 10.33
C ALA A 111 -5.72 38.19 10.00
N TYR A 112 -4.87 37.63 10.87
CA TYR A 112 -3.43 37.42 10.68
C TYR A 112 -3.01 35.95 10.86
N ALA A 113 -3.95 35.00 10.68
CA ALA A 113 -3.65 33.57 10.82
C ALA A 113 -2.56 33.10 9.82
N ASP A 114 -2.45 33.75 8.66
CA ASP A 114 -1.39 33.59 7.65
C ASP A 114 0.03 33.92 8.15
N HIS A 115 0.18 34.47 9.36
CA HIS A 115 1.47 34.61 10.04
C HIS A 115 1.61 33.71 11.28
N PHE A 116 0.61 33.72 12.17
CA PHE A 116 0.69 33.16 13.53
C PHE A 116 0.07 31.75 13.69
N MET A 117 -0.65 31.27 12.68
CA MET A 117 -1.37 29.98 12.68
C MET A 117 -1.49 29.47 11.24
N GLU A 118 -0.42 29.57 10.45
CA GLU A 118 -0.39 29.11 9.05
C GLU A 118 -0.17 27.60 9.03
N GLU A 119 -1.03 26.86 8.32
CA GLU A 119 -1.04 25.39 8.25
C GLU A 119 -0.72 24.69 9.60
N PRO A 120 -1.49 24.94 10.66
CA PRO A 120 -1.15 24.53 12.02
C PRO A 120 -1.07 23.01 12.18
N SER A 121 -0.12 22.52 12.97
CA SER A 121 0.10 21.09 13.24
C SER A 121 -0.49 20.63 14.58
N ALA A 122 -0.45 21.49 15.59
CA ALA A 122 -0.82 21.18 16.97
C ALA A 122 -1.21 22.43 17.77
N PHE A 123 -1.90 22.25 18.89
CA PHE A 123 -2.06 23.27 19.92
C PHE A 123 -2.13 22.66 21.32
N ALA A 124 -1.85 23.46 22.35
CA ALA A 124 -1.97 23.01 23.75
C ALA A 124 -2.50 24.13 24.65
N PHE A 125 -3.48 23.82 25.50
CA PHE A 125 -4.03 24.74 26.49
C PHE A 125 -3.03 25.00 27.64
N GLY A 126 -2.83 26.28 27.89
CA GLY A 126 -1.96 26.84 28.92
C GLY A 126 -2.59 26.90 30.30
N GLN A 127 -2.12 27.84 31.13
CA GLN A 127 -2.71 28.12 32.43
C GLN A 127 -3.98 28.98 32.33
N SER A 128 -4.75 29.02 33.44
CA SER A 128 -5.88 29.95 33.57
C SER A 128 -5.39 31.41 33.61
N HIS A 129 -5.92 32.29 32.76
CA HIS A 129 -5.59 33.71 32.75
C HIS A 129 -6.76 34.59 33.22
N SER A 130 -6.44 35.68 33.93
CA SER A 130 -7.45 36.51 34.62
C SER A 130 -8.29 37.41 33.70
N GLU A 131 -7.84 37.61 32.46
CA GLU A 131 -8.55 38.35 31.40
C GLU A 131 -9.06 37.40 30.31
N PHE A 132 -8.24 36.42 29.91
CA PHE A 132 -8.50 35.55 28.75
C PHE A 132 -9.15 34.19 29.07
N ASP A 133 -9.59 33.98 30.32
CA ASP A 133 -10.06 32.71 30.90
C ASP A 133 -8.94 31.66 31.03
N TYR A 134 -8.41 31.21 29.88
CA TYR A 134 -7.18 30.42 29.73
C TYR A 134 -6.41 30.96 28.52
N ILE A 135 -5.13 30.66 28.44
CA ILE A 135 -4.34 30.82 27.20
C ILE A 135 -4.16 29.46 26.51
N PHE A 136 -3.74 29.45 25.25
CA PHE A 136 -3.21 28.27 24.56
C PHE A 136 -2.08 28.70 23.64
N ALA A 137 -1.23 27.78 23.19
CA ALA A 137 -0.24 28.06 22.14
C ALA A 137 -0.40 27.07 20.97
N SER A 138 -0.06 27.50 19.76
CA SER A 138 -0.14 26.70 18.53
C SER A 138 1.24 26.50 17.90
N ALA A 139 1.44 25.36 17.23
CA ALA A 139 2.56 25.10 16.33
C ALA A 139 2.11 25.23 14.87
N GLN A 140 2.96 25.84 14.03
CA GLN A 140 2.71 26.08 12.61
C GLN A 140 3.69 25.27 11.75
N GLU A 141 3.17 24.51 10.78
CA GLU A 141 3.97 23.52 10.03
C GLU A 141 4.70 24.13 8.81
N THR A 142 5.08 25.41 8.88
CA THR A 142 5.48 26.21 7.72
C THR A 142 6.74 27.05 7.91
N ARG A 143 7.11 27.73 6.82
CA ARG A 143 8.14 28.78 6.70
C ARG A 143 7.57 30.05 6.03
N ASN A 144 6.25 30.23 6.01
CA ASN A 144 5.49 31.34 5.37
C ASN A 144 6.17 31.94 4.12
N GLY A 145 6.39 31.10 3.09
CA GLY A 145 7.04 31.51 1.84
C GLY A 145 8.56 31.61 1.85
N GLY A 146 9.24 30.94 2.79
CA GLY A 146 10.71 30.86 2.89
C GLY A 146 11.34 31.70 4.01
N ASN A 147 10.53 32.40 4.81
CA ASN A 147 10.96 33.12 6.00
C ASN A 147 11.05 32.16 7.21
N ASN A 148 12.27 31.90 7.70
CA ASN A 148 12.48 31.05 8.87
C ASN A 148 11.99 31.66 10.21
N PHE A 149 11.66 32.95 10.25
CA PHE A 149 11.28 33.69 11.47
C PHE A 149 9.89 33.28 11.99
N MET A 150 9.75 32.05 12.48
CA MET A 150 8.52 31.40 12.95
C MET A 150 8.77 30.58 14.23
N GLY A 151 7.71 30.15 14.89
CA GLY A 151 7.75 29.36 16.13
C GLY A 151 6.36 29.29 16.78
N PRO A 152 6.26 28.99 18.08
CA PRO A 152 4.98 28.97 18.76
C PRO A 152 4.38 30.37 18.90
N ALA A 153 3.08 30.48 18.62
CA ALA A 153 2.27 31.67 18.88
C ALA A 153 1.33 31.41 20.07
N LEU A 154 1.18 32.40 20.96
CA LEU A 154 0.35 32.37 22.16
C LEU A 154 -0.99 33.07 21.91
N TRP A 155 -2.08 32.53 22.46
CA TRP A 155 -3.45 32.93 22.15
C TRP A 155 -4.38 32.95 23.38
N PRO A 156 -5.45 33.76 23.37
CA PRO A 156 -6.48 33.73 24.39
C PRO A 156 -7.53 32.65 24.08
N SER A 157 -8.07 31.94 25.08
CA SER A 157 -9.19 31.00 24.88
C SER A 157 -10.58 31.63 25.07
N SER A 158 -10.63 32.90 25.47
CA SER A 158 -11.88 33.64 25.66
C SER A 158 -12.49 34.06 24.32
N LEU A 159 -13.73 33.63 24.09
CA LEU A 159 -14.50 33.84 22.86
C LEU A 159 -14.83 35.31 22.56
N SER A 160 -14.51 36.25 23.45
CA SER A 160 -14.59 37.69 23.19
C SER A 160 -13.30 38.30 22.63
N HIS A 161 -12.16 37.62 22.74
CA HIS A 161 -10.84 38.09 22.29
C HIS A 161 -10.37 37.32 21.05
N PHE A 162 -10.38 35.99 21.12
CA PHE A 162 -9.89 35.10 20.05
C PHE A 162 -10.71 35.24 18.76
N ALA A 163 -10.01 35.49 17.65
CA ALA A 163 -10.59 35.82 16.35
C ALA A 163 -11.70 36.88 16.43
N MET A 164 -11.53 37.87 17.33
CA MET A 164 -12.52 38.91 17.64
C MET A 164 -11.88 40.30 17.84
N GLU A 165 -10.76 40.39 18.53
CA GLU A 165 -10.02 41.64 18.73
C GLU A 165 -9.01 41.90 17.60
N ASN A 166 -8.81 43.18 17.28
CA ASN A 166 -7.95 43.69 16.19
C ASN A 166 -8.16 43.12 14.77
N GLN A 167 -9.29 42.48 14.50
CA GLN A 167 -9.64 41.85 13.20
C GLN A 167 -9.90 42.84 12.04
N GLN A 168 -9.34 44.06 12.09
CA GLN A 168 -9.51 45.09 11.04
C GLN A 168 -8.19 45.36 10.30
N PRO A 169 -8.19 45.40 8.95
CA PRO A 169 -6.96 45.57 8.17
C PRO A 169 -6.16 46.82 8.54
N GLY A 170 -4.88 46.64 8.88
CA GLY A 170 -3.97 47.73 9.26
C GLY A 170 -4.20 48.30 10.67
N GLY A 171 -4.75 47.49 11.58
CA GLY A 171 -4.66 47.72 13.03
C GLY A 171 -3.49 46.94 13.65
N PRO A 172 -3.57 46.62 14.96
CA PRO A 172 -2.67 45.67 15.63
C PRO A 172 -2.81 44.26 15.03
N LEU A 173 -1.86 43.37 15.36
CA LEU A 173 -1.67 42.06 14.71
C LEU A 173 -2.64 40.98 15.22
N GLY A 174 -3.95 41.21 15.04
CA GLY A 174 -4.98 40.21 15.36
C GLY A 174 -5.15 39.96 16.86
N SER A 175 -5.57 38.75 17.21
CA SER A 175 -5.90 38.34 18.58
C SER A 175 -4.83 37.51 19.29
N HIS A 176 -3.66 37.30 18.67
CA HIS A 176 -2.51 36.66 19.32
C HIS A 176 -1.99 37.51 20.49
N LEU A 177 -1.35 36.87 21.47
CA LEU A 177 -0.85 37.48 22.72
C LEU A 177 0.67 37.62 22.76
N ASP A 178 1.38 36.74 22.05
CA ASP A 178 2.84 36.67 21.97
C ASP A 178 3.25 35.71 20.83
N MET A 179 4.48 35.81 20.30
CA MET A 179 5.08 34.84 19.37
C MET A 179 6.61 34.90 19.49
N LEU A 180 7.24 33.73 19.61
CA LEU A 180 8.70 33.61 19.70
C LEU A 180 9.23 32.86 18.48
N HIS A 181 10.25 33.42 17.84
CA HIS A 181 10.60 33.12 16.46
C HIS A 181 11.95 32.40 16.37
N GLU A 182 12.00 31.09 16.56
CA GLU A 182 13.26 30.30 16.52
C GLU A 182 13.11 28.86 15.95
N SER A 183 11.89 28.46 15.54
CA SER A 183 11.54 27.07 15.16
C SER A 183 10.40 27.00 14.12
N PRO A 184 10.69 27.22 12.82
CA PRO A 184 9.74 26.93 11.74
C PRO A 184 9.50 25.41 11.59
N ASN A 185 8.52 25.02 10.76
CA ASN A 185 8.06 23.63 10.62
C ASN A 185 7.74 22.98 11.99
N GLY A 186 6.99 23.67 12.86
CA GLY A 186 6.61 23.13 14.16
C GLY A 186 5.72 21.91 14.02
N MET A 187 6.08 20.80 14.67
CA MET A 187 5.38 19.51 14.51
C MET A 187 4.43 19.17 15.66
N GLY A 188 4.64 19.76 16.82
CA GLY A 188 3.92 19.44 18.05
C GLY A 188 4.27 20.43 19.15
N ILE A 189 3.37 20.60 20.11
CA ILE A 189 3.52 21.52 21.23
C ILE A 189 2.90 20.91 22.49
N ALA A 190 3.50 21.14 23.65
CA ALA A 190 2.95 20.72 24.94
C ALA A 190 3.17 21.81 25.99
N HIS A 191 2.10 22.21 26.69
CA HIS A 191 2.17 23.20 27.77
C HIS A 191 3.01 22.65 28.93
N ASP A 192 4.03 23.41 29.35
CA ASP A 192 4.80 23.17 30.57
C ASP A 192 4.08 23.76 31.79
N SER A 193 4.27 25.06 32.01
CA SER A 193 3.75 25.82 33.13
C SER A 193 3.79 27.31 32.81
N GLY A 194 2.99 28.14 33.48
CA GLY A 194 3.01 29.58 33.25
C GLY A 194 2.59 29.92 31.81
N ASN A 195 3.44 30.68 31.11
CA ASN A 195 3.36 30.92 29.67
C ASN A 195 4.53 30.17 28.96
N ALA A 196 4.82 28.93 29.37
CA ALA A 196 5.92 28.13 28.83
C ALA A 196 5.45 26.81 28.20
N TYR A 197 6.12 26.41 27.13
CA TYR A 197 5.73 25.32 26.23
C TYR A 197 6.96 24.59 25.71
N TRP A 198 6.85 23.27 25.63
CA TRP A 198 7.74 22.41 24.86
C TRP A 198 7.28 22.38 23.40
N TYR A 199 8.22 22.44 22.45
CA TYR A 199 7.97 22.58 21.02
C TYR A 199 8.86 21.62 20.22
N ASN A 200 8.28 20.95 19.23
CA ASN A 200 8.98 20.02 18.34
C ASN A 200 9.38 20.77 17.05
N ASP A 201 10.67 21.15 16.95
CA ASP A 201 11.23 21.92 15.83
C ASP A 201 11.55 20.99 14.65
N GLY A 202 10.66 20.96 13.66
CA GLY A 202 10.81 20.16 12.45
C GLY A 202 11.70 20.79 11.37
N HIS A 203 12.37 21.91 11.63
CA HIS A 203 13.37 22.48 10.71
C HIS A 203 14.80 22.14 11.13
N TYR A 204 15.12 22.30 12.41
CA TYR A 204 16.41 21.91 12.98
C TYR A 204 16.43 20.46 13.51
N GLY A 205 15.26 19.85 13.72
CA GLY A 205 15.14 18.47 14.23
C GLY A 205 15.46 18.37 15.71
N GLU A 206 14.91 19.28 16.53
CA GLU A 206 15.29 19.48 17.94
C GLU A 206 14.07 19.67 18.85
N LEU A 207 14.19 19.27 20.12
CA LEU A 207 13.26 19.70 21.16
C LEU A 207 13.63 21.11 21.65
N VAL A 208 12.66 22.03 21.71
CA VAL A 208 12.87 23.40 22.17
C VAL A 208 11.88 23.72 23.30
N TYR A 209 12.37 24.33 24.38
CA TYR A 209 11.55 24.93 25.43
C TYR A 209 11.44 26.43 25.17
N TYR A 210 10.20 26.93 25.13
CA TYR A 210 9.84 28.34 25.01
C TYR A 210 9.18 28.81 26.29
N ASP A 211 9.46 30.05 26.70
CA ASP A 211 8.79 30.71 27.81
C ASP A 211 8.60 32.19 27.45
N PHE A 212 7.34 32.55 27.19
CA PHE A 212 6.90 33.89 26.77
C PHE A 212 6.97 34.94 27.88
N GLN A 213 7.30 34.57 29.14
CA GLN A 213 7.31 35.45 30.32
C GLN A 213 6.00 36.25 30.55
N SER A 214 5.84 37.41 29.92
CA SER A 214 4.72 38.34 30.09
C SER A 214 4.06 38.62 28.74
N ASP A 215 2.82 38.14 28.55
CA ASP A 215 2.04 38.47 27.36
C ASP A 215 1.89 39.99 27.14
N HIS A 216 1.90 40.40 25.87
CA HIS A 216 1.93 41.82 25.47
C HIS A 216 0.56 42.40 25.07
N ASP A 217 -0.54 41.77 25.53
CA ASP A 217 -1.93 42.03 25.15
C ASP A 217 -2.19 41.78 23.63
N THR A 218 -3.46 41.77 23.22
CA THR A 218 -3.86 41.30 21.88
C THR A 218 -3.24 42.15 20.76
N GLY A 219 -2.52 41.48 19.85
CA GLY A 219 -1.94 42.07 18.65
C GLY A 219 -0.75 43.01 18.88
N GLY A 220 -0.03 42.86 20.00
CA GLY A 220 1.25 43.52 20.26
C GLY A 220 2.42 42.97 19.43
N GLU A 221 3.65 43.37 19.78
CA GLU A 221 4.91 43.05 19.06
C GLU A 221 6.16 42.95 19.98
N ASP A 222 6.03 43.04 21.32
CA ASP A 222 7.16 43.25 22.25
C ASP A 222 7.47 42.01 23.10
N HIS A 223 8.16 41.03 22.49
CA HIS A 223 8.52 39.72 23.07
C HIS A 223 9.98 39.67 23.60
N ALA A 224 10.58 40.82 23.90
CA ALA A 224 11.99 40.96 24.26
C ALA A 224 12.37 40.49 25.68
N ASP A 225 11.42 40.00 26.49
CA ASP A 225 11.70 39.21 27.70
C ASP A 225 11.61 37.69 27.50
N GLY A 226 11.28 37.24 26.28
CA GLY A 226 11.20 35.83 25.89
C GLY A 226 12.48 35.02 26.14
N ILE A 227 12.28 33.76 26.50
CA ILE A 227 13.32 32.77 26.82
C ILE A 227 13.14 31.57 25.89
N VAL A 228 14.22 31.16 25.21
CA VAL A 228 14.24 29.97 24.33
C VAL A 228 15.46 29.09 24.66
N ARG A 229 15.21 27.79 24.80
CA ARG A 229 16.21 26.79 25.19
C ARG A 229 16.16 25.57 24.28
N ARG A 230 17.23 25.33 23.51
CA ARG A 230 17.33 24.23 22.54
C ARG A 230 17.98 23.01 23.18
N TYR A 231 17.33 21.86 23.12
CA TYR A 231 17.84 20.59 23.64
C TYR A 231 18.48 19.79 22.50
N THR A 232 19.67 20.22 22.09
CA THR A 232 20.35 19.81 20.84
C THR A 232 20.76 18.32 20.78
N GLU A 233 20.65 17.59 21.90
CA GLU A 233 20.83 16.13 21.96
C GLU A 233 19.51 15.34 21.83
N ILE A 234 18.35 16.02 21.88
CA ILE A 234 17.02 15.43 21.67
C ILE A 234 16.58 15.74 20.24
N THR A 235 16.64 14.72 19.38
CA THR A 235 16.36 14.85 17.94
C THR A 235 15.15 14.01 17.52
N PRO A 236 13.92 14.53 17.61
CA PRO A 236 12.77 13.98 16.91
C PRO A 236 12.98 14.10 15.40
N THR A 237 12.45 13.19 14.59
CA THR A 237 12.40 13.36 13.13
C THR A 237 10.98 13.56 12.63
N ARG A 238 10.87 14.26 11.49
CA ARG A 238 9.63 14.69 10.87
C ARG A 238 9.30 13.81 9.67
N GLU A 239 8.06 13.35 9.60
CA GLU A 239 7.37 13.06 8.34
C GLU A 239 6.57 14.30 7.93
N ASP A 240 6.77 14.79 6.71
CA ASP A 240 6.08 15.98 6.20
C ASP A 240 4.55 15.75 6.13
N GLY A 241 3.78 16.68 6.70
CA GLY A 241 2.32 16.56 6.74
C GLY A 241 1.78 15.60 7.80
N VAL A 242 2.61 15.05 8.70
CA VAL A 242 2.17 14.27 9.87
C VAL A 242 2.65 14.96 11.15
N PRO A 243 1.74 15.42 12.03
CA PRO A 243 2.16 16.12 13.25
C PRO A 243 2.87 15.13 14.19
N GLY A 244 3.87 15.61 14.92
CA GLY A 244 4.59 14.85 15.94
C GLY A 244 4.18 15.37 17.31
N HIS A 245 2.95 15.03 17.73
CA HIS A 245 2.34 15.54 18.96
C HIS A 245 3.10 15.16 20.22
N MET A 246 2.86 15.94 21.29
CA MET A 246 3.59 15.81 22.54
C MET A 246 2.66 15.97 23.74
N ILE A 247 2.96 15.29 24.85
CA ILE A 247 2.20 15.41 26.10
C ILE A 247 3.14 15.33 27.31
N LEU A 248 2.98 16.26 28.26
CA LEU A 248 3.80 16.35 29.47
C LEU A 248 3.07 15.77 30.68
N ASP A 249 3.63 14.72 31.29
CA ASP A 249 3.22 14.28 32.62
C ASP A 249 3.74 15.26 33.68
N LYS A 250 2.88 16.22 34.04
CA LYS A 250 3.15 17.25 35.06
C LYS A 250 3.24 16.69 36.50
N SER A 251 3.07 15.37 36.69
CA SER A 251 3.23 14.69 37.97
C SER A 251 4.59 14.01 38.13
N THR A 252 5.24 13.64 37.02
CA THR A 252 6.56 12.99 36.99
C THR A 252 7.66 13.85 36.39
N GLY A 253 7.33 14.86 35.59
CA GLY A 253 8.30 15.65 34.82
C GLY A 253 8.75 14.94 33.54
N ILE A 254 7.94 14.04 32.97
CA ILE A 254 8.28 13.34 31.73
C ILE A 254 7.46 13.87 30.55
N LEU A 255 8.15 14.42 29.56
CA LEU A 255 7.58 14.77 28.25
C LEU A 255 7.62 13.55 27.34
N TYR A 256 6.48 13.17 26.76
CA TYR A 256 6.39 12.16 25.71
C TYR A 256 6.21 12.83 24.34
N ILE A 257 6.87 12.30 23.31
CA ILE A 257 6.93 12.89 21.97
C ILE A 257 6.66 11.80 20.94
N ALA A 258 5.67 12.00 20.06
CA ALA A 258 5.47 11.20 18.87
C ALA A 258 6.51 11.60 17.81
N ASP A 259 7.40 10.68 17.47
CA ASP A 259 8.53 10.89 16.56
C ASP A 259 8.17 10.21 15.22
N THR A 260 7.62 11.01 14.31
CA THR A 260 6.89 10.54 13.13
C THR A 260 7.80 9.84 12.14
N GLY A 261 8.94 10.44 11.81
CA GLY A 261 9.88 9.92 10.80
C GLY A 261 10.73 8.73 11.26
N MET A 262 10.84 8.48 12.57
CA MET A 262 11.52 7.29 13.11
C MET A 262 10.56 6.20 13.63
N GLY A 263 9.24 6.41 13.52
CA GLY A 263 8.24 5.41 13.91
C GLY A 263 8.32 5.02 15.40
N ARG A 264 8.50 6.00 16.29
CA ARG A 264 8.78 5.76 17.73
C ARG A 264 8.13 6.81 18.63
N VAL A 265 8.16 6.55 19.94
CA VAL A 265 7.82 7.53 20.99
C VAL A 265 9.04 7.77 21.86
N LEU A 266 9.47 9.03 21.96
CA LEU A 266 10.53 9.45 22.87
C LEU A 266 9.95 9.81 24.24
N TRP A 267 10.79 9.74 25.27
CA TRP A 267 10.54 10.34 26.57
C TRP A 267 11.74 11.19 27.02
N VAL A 268 11.49 12.30 27.71
CA VAL A 268 12.52 13.24 28.20
C VAL A 268 12.17 13.69 29.63
N ASP A 269 13.14 13.68 30.54
CA ASP A 269 12.99 14.24 31.90
C ASP A 269 13.19 15.76 31.87
N THR A 270 12.08 16.50 31.99
CA THR A 270 12.06 17.96 31.98
C THR A 270 12.51 18.57 33.32
N ASP A 271 12.54 17.78 34.39
CA ASP A 271 12.97 18.17 35.75
C ASP A 271 14.47 17.87 35.99
N ASP A 272 15.21 17.37 34.99
CA ASP A 272 16.63 17.00 35.12
C ASP A 272 17.58 18.19 35.31
N THR A 273 17.83 18.49 36.59
CA THR A 273 18.81 19.49 37.05
C THR A 273 20.29 19.08 36.89
N SER A 274 20.62 17.95 36.25
CA SER A 274 21.99 17.50 35.97
C SER A 274 22.56 18.00 34.62
N THR A 275 21.69 18.56 33.79
CA THR A 275 21.96 19.21 32.50
C THR A 275 23.05 20.30 32.51
N THR A 276 23.61 20.57 31.34
CA THR A 276 24.58 21.64 31.06
C THR A 276 23.94 22.70 30.16
N THR A 277 23.86 23.94 30.67
CA THR A 277 23.39 25.11 29.91
C THR A 277 24.55 25.90 29.30
N THR A 278 24.54 26.08 27.98
CA THR A 278 25.44 26.97 27.23
C THR A 278 24.65 28.19 26.76
N ASN A 279 25.08 29.41 27.08
CA ASN A 279 24.48 30.62 26.50
C ASN A 279 24.99 30.82 25.07
N ILE A 280 24.08 30.94 24.10
CA ILE A 280 24.36 31.04 22.66
C ILE A 280 23.79 32.32 22.03
N MET A 281 23.64 33.39 22.83
CA MET A 281 23.18 34.71 22.35
C MET A 281 24.09 35.24 21.23
N GLY A 282 23.49 35.52 20.07
CA GLY A 282 24.17 35.99 18.86
C GLY A 282 24.79 34.88 18.01
N ASP A 283 24.39 33.62 18.19
CA ASP A 283 24.69 32.55 17.24
C ASP A 283 23.93 32.73 15.91
N SER A 284 24.43 32.12 14.83
CA SER A 284 23.76 32.00 13.53
C SER A 284 22.38 31.35 13.55
N THR A 285 22.09 30.57 14.59
CA THR A 285 20.78 29.92 14.83
C THR A 285 19.78 30.83 15.55
N GLN A 286 20.17 32.03 16.00
CA GLN A 286 19.25 32.99 16.63
C GLN A 286 18.60 33.89 15.58
N LEU A 287 17.28 33.82 15.45
CA LEU A 287 16.51 34.60 14.48
C LEU A 287 15.95 35.89 15.08
N ASP A 288 15.47 35.88 16.34
CA ASP A 288 15.16 37.13 17.06
C ASP A 288 16.33 37.61 17.93
N SER A 289 16.89 38.75 17.52
CA SER A 289 17.93 39.47 18.26
C SER A 289 17.45 40.16 19.56
N SER A 290 16.14 40.17 19.87
CA SER A 290 15.56 40.89 21.01
C SER A 290 15.47 40.07 22.30
N LEU A 291 15.40 38.72 22.20
CA LEU A 291 15.26 37.76 23.30
C LEU A 291 16.12 38.05 24.54
N ALA A 292 15.59 37.72 25.73
CA ALA A 292 16.31 37.82 26.98
C ALA A 292 17.28 36.65 27.23
N GLU A 293 16.95 35.44 26.72
CA GLU A 293 17.79 34.25 26.86
C GLU A 293 17.66 33.33 25.63
N TYR A 294 18.78 33.11 24.94
CA TYR A 294 18.98 32.03 23.96
C TYR A 294 20.08 31.10 24.48
N SER A 295 19.72 29.83 24.73
CA SER A 295 20.64 28.85 25.33
C SER A 295 20.50 27.44 24.72
N GLU A 296 21.61 26.74 24.60
CA GLU A 296 21.68 25.28 24.39
C GLU A 296 21.60 24.57 25.75
N ILE A 297 20.92 23.42 25.79
CA ILE A 297 20.84 22.50 26.92
C ILE A 297 21.29 21.10 26.45
N THR A 298 22.23 20.51 27.17
CA THR A 298 22.77 19.16 26.89
C THR A 298 22.86 18.31 28.16
N GLY A 299 22.92 16.98 28.00
CA GLY A 299 23.06 16.01 29.08
C GLY A 299 21.77 15.71 29.85
N VAL A 300 20.60 15.86 29.22
CA VAL A 300 19.27 15.57 29.80
C VAL A 300 18.98 14.07 29.79
N GLU A 301 18.43 13.52 30.88
CA GLU A 301 17.97 12.11 30.92
C GLU A 301 16.77 11.90 29.98
N ASN A 302 16.88 10.93 29.06
CA ASN A 302 15.91 10.67 27.99
C ASN A 302 15.98 9.22 27.47
N GLY A 303 15.01 8.83 26.64
CA GLY A 303 15.04 7.55 25.93
C GLY A 303 13.88 7.33 24.97
N VAL A 304 13.68 6.07 24.59
CA VAL A 304 12.59 5.59 23.73
C VAL A 304 11.63 4.76 24.59
N LEU A 305 10.32 5.02 24.50
CA LEU A 305 9.26 4.26 25.18
C LEU A 305 8.70 3.15 24.29
N ALA A 306 8.43 3.47 23.01
CA ALA A 306 7.91 2.54 22.00
C ALA A 306 8.59 2.77 20.65
N SER A 307 8.64 1.76 19.79
CA SER A 307 9.26 1.81 18.46
C SER A 307 8.64 0.75 17.52
N GLY A 308 8.62 1.02 16.22
CA GLY A 308 7.93 0.16 15.24
C GLY A 308 6.46 0.55 15.06
N LEU A 309 6.20 1.86 15.08
CA LEU A 309 4.90 2.49 14.86
C LEU A 309 4.86 3.12 13.47
N HIS A 310 3.74 3.00 12.75
CA HIS A 310 3.59 3.52 11.40
C HIS A 310 3.15 4.99 11.42
N ASN A 311 4.13 5.91 11.32
CA ASN A 311 3.96 7.36 11.41
C ASN A 311 3.11 7.77 12.64
N PRO A 312 3.63 7.58 13.87
CA PRO A 312 2.89 7.90 15.09
C PRO A 312 2.59 9.40 15.15
N SER A 313 1.31 9.78 15.17
CA SER A 313 0.87 11.15 14.89
C SER A 313 0.37 11.87 16.15
N GLY A 314 -0.70 11.34 16.76
CA GLY A 314 -1.30 11.85 17.98
C GLY A 314 -0.86 11.10 19.22
N ILE A 315 -0.89 11.80 20.36
CA ILE A 315 -0.52 11.25 21.66
C ILE A 315 -1.41 11.83 22.77
N ALA A 316 -1.91 10.97 23.66
CA ALA A 316 -2.71 11.39 24.81
C ALA A 316 -2.29 10.62 26.07
N LEU A 317 -2.38 11.24 27.25
CA LEU A 317 -1.98 10.64 28.52
C LEU A 317 -3.14 10.67 29.51
N HIS A 318 -3.56 9.49 29.99
CA HIS A 318 -4.65 9.36 30.96
C HIS A 318 -4.40 8.20 31.93
N ASN A 319 -4.49 8.45 33.25
CA ASN A 319 -4.33 7.44 34.32
C ASN A 319 -3.15 6.46 34.10
N ASP A 320 -1.92 6.99 34.02
CA ASP A 320 -0.68 6.23 33.79
C ASP A 320 -0.65 5.42 32.47
N THR A 321 -1.57 5.70 31.53
CA THR A 321 -1.68 5.07 30.21
C THR A 321 -1.46 6.10 29.11
N LEU A 322 -0.53 5.81 28.21
CA LEU A 322 -0.15 6.63 27.06
C LEU A 322 -0.77 6.04 25.78
N PHE A 323 -1.68 6.79 25.16
CA PHE A 323 -2.33 6.45 23.90
C PHE A 323 -1.54 7.07 22.74
N VAL A 324 -1.34 6.31 21.67
CA VAL A 324 -0.59 6.72 20.49
C VAL A 324 -1.32 6.26 19.24
N SER A 325 -1.62 7.17 18.30
CA SER A 325 -2.24 6.86 17.01
C SER A 325 -1.18 6.64 15.93
N GLU A 326 -1.42 5.67 15.04
CA GLU A 326 -0.60 5.39 13.87
C GLU A 326 -1.34 5.84 12.62
N ARG A 327 -0.88 6.95 12.00
CA ARG A 327 -1.56 7.52 10.83
C ARG A 327 -1.69 6.51 9.70
N GLY A 328 -0.62 5.76 9.41
CA GLY A 328 -0.50 4.95 8.20
C GLY A 328 -1.25 3.60 8.20
N ASN A 329 -1.88 3.22 9.31
CA ASN A 329 -2.61 1.95 9.40
C ASN A 329 -3.91 2.02 10.23
N GLY A 330 -4.30 3.19 10.73
CA GLY A 330 -5.56 3.38 11.45
C GLY A 330 -5.62 2.79 12.86
N LYS A 331 -4.47 2.42 13.43
CA LYS A 331 -4.41 1.81 14.77
C LYS A 331 -4.22 2.87 15.85
N ILE A 332 -4.73 2.55 17.05
CA ILE A 332 -4.37 3.26 18.27
C ILE A 332 -3.85 2.23 19.27
N ARG A 333 -2.70 2.51 19.88
CA ARG A 333 -2.07 1.65 20.89
C ARG A 333 -2.06 2.33 22.25
N ALA A 334 -2.28 1.56 23.30
CA ALA A 334 -2.17 1.99 24.68
C ALA A 334 -0.93 1.35 25.33
N TYR A 335 -0.08 2.18 25.93
CA TYR A 335 1.14 1.77 26.63
C TYR A 335 1.11 2.18 28.09
N ALA A 336 1.68 1.35 28.98
CA ALA A 336 2.10 1.81 30.29
C ALA A 336 3.38 2.65 30.17
N LEU A 337 3.62 3.52 31.16
CA LEU A 337 4.77 4.44 31.16
C LEU A 337 6.15 3.73 31.27
N ASP A 338 6.19 2.40 31.41
CA ASP A 338 7.42 1.58 31.34
C ASP A 338 7.68 0.97 29.93
N GLY A 339 6.85 1.31 28.94
CA GLY A 339 6.93 0.80 27.57
C GLY A 339 6.15 -0.49 27.32
N THR A 340 5.47 -1.05 28.33
CA THR A 340 4.62 -2.24 28.14
C THR A 340 3.37 -1.90 27.33
N LEU A 341 3.18 -2.55 26.17
CA LEU A 341 1.93 -2.49 25.40
C LEU A 341 0.79 -3.13 26.21
N LEU A 342 -0.29 -2.39 26.43
CA LEU A 342 -1.48 -2.80 27.17
C LEU A 342 -2.60 -3.29 26.25
N GLY A 343 -2.71 -2.71 25.06
CA GLY A 343 -3.67 -3.07 24.03
C GLY A 343 -3.50 -2.27 22.74
N THR A 344 -4.15 -2.74 21.67
CA THR A 344 -4.21 -2.10 20.35
C THR A 344 -5.64 -2.23 19.82
N VAL A 345 -6.18 -1.16 19.25
CA VAL A 345 -7.43 -1.17 18.47
C VAL A 345 -7.15 -0.83 17.01
N GLN A 346 -8.03 -1.31 16.13
CA GLN A 346 -8.08 -0.93 14.72
C GLN A 346 -9.33 -0.06 14.52
N THR A 347 -9.16 1.17 14.04
CA THR A 347 -10.28 2.05 13.67
C THR A 347 -10.59 1.95 12.18
N THR A 348 -11.71 2.53 11.76
CA THR A 348 -12.03 2.77 10.34
C THR A 348 -11.21 3.91 9.72
N ALA A 349 -10.50 4.72 10.51
CA ALA A 349 -9.74 5.88 10.06
C ALA A 349 -8.41 5.50 9.40
N GLN A 350 -8.06 6.22 8.32
CA GLN A 350 -6.84 6.00 7.53
C GLN A 350 -5.88 7.21 7.57
N ALA A 351 -6.19 8.17 8.43
CA ALA A 351 -5.44 9.42 8.58
C ALA A 351 -5.65 10.02 9.99
N ILE A 352 -5.54 9.17 11.02
CA ILE A 352 -5.63 9.64 12.41
C ILE A 352 -4.50 10.63 12.69
N MET A 353 -4.83 11.77 13.29
CA MET A 353 -3.87 12.72 13.82
C MET A 353 -4.01 12.77 15.36
N GLY A 354 -4.31 13.94 15.94
CA GLY A 354 -4.43 14.12 17.40
C GLY A 354 -5.41 13.18 18.11
N LEU A 355 -5.11 12.98 19.39
CA LEU A 355 -5.84 12.16 20.36
C LEU A 355 -6.12 12.98 21.63
N GLU A 356 -7.27 12.77 22.27
CA GLU A 356 -7.59 13.35 23.58
C GLU A 356 -8.52 12.40 24.37
N VAL A 357 -8.36 12.33 25.69
CA VAL A 357 -9.28 11.57 26.57
C VAL A 357 -10.24 12.53 27.27
N GLY A 358 -11.49 12.50 26.81
CA GLY A 358 -12.50 13.49 27.16
C GLY A 358 -12.99 13.43 28.62
N PRO A 359 -13.80 14.42 29.04
CA PRO A 359 -14.36 14.50 30.39
C PRO A 359 -15.34 13.37 30.73
N ASP A 360 -15.75 12.58 29.74
CA ASP A 360 -16.55 11.36 29.82
C ASP A 360 -15.71 10.07 29.91
N ASN A 361 -14.38 10.19 30.04
CA ASN A 361 -13.38 9.11 30.08
C ASN A 361 -13.25 8.29 28.77
N LYS A 362 -13.74 8.82 27.65
CA LYS A 362 -13.63 8.18 26.33
C LYS A 362 -12.46 8.75 25.53
N LEU A 363 -11.96 7.99 24.56
CA LEU A 363 -10.95 8.49 23.63
C LEU A 363 -11.63 9.17 22.43
N TRP A 364 -11.10 10.34 22.07
CA TRP A 364 -11.55 11.17 20.96
C TRP A 364 -10.36 11.37 20.02
N TYR A 365 -10.61 11.43 18.70
CA TYR A 365 -9.57 11.64 17.70
C TYR A 365 -10.08 12.39 16.48
N VAL A 366 -9.15 12.85 15.65
CA VAL A 366 -9.44 13.46 14.34
C VAL A 366 -8.99 12.58 13.18
N ASP A 367 -9.89 12.37 12.22
CA ASP A 367 -9.56 11.79 10.91
C ASP A 367 -9.35 12.96 9.93
N ALA A 368 -8.09 13.21 9.59
CA ALA A 368 -7.70 14.30 8.69
C ALA A 368 -8.12 14.06 7.24
N GLY A 369 -8.29 12.79 6.83
CA GLY A 369 -8.64 12.39 5.47
C GLY A 369 -10.15 12.43 5.22
N ARG A 370 -10.97 12.17 6.24
CA ARG A 370 -12.44 12.33 6.19
C ARG A 370 -12.94 13.66 6.71
N HIS A 371 -12.06 14.52 7.24
CA HIS A 371 -12.40 15.82 7.81
C HIS A 371 -13.37 15.69 9.01
N GLN A 372 -13.09 14.75 9.91
CA GLN A 372 -14.00 14.33 10.98
C GLN A 372 -13.36 14.38 12.38
N VAL A 373 -14.19 14.61 13.39
CA VAL A 373 -13.92 14.28 14.80
C VAL A 373 -14.74 13.06 15.16
N ILE A 374 -14.10 12.05 15.74
CA ILE A 374 -14.71 10.78 16.13
C ILE A 374 -14.46 10.53 17.61
N ARG A 375 -15.46 10.00 18.31
CA ARG A 375 -15.36 9.49 19.67
C ARG A 375 -15.49 7.97 19.64
N MET A 376 -14.58 7.28 20.34
CA MET A 376 -14.74 5.87 20.64
C MET A 376 -15.75 5.72 21.79
N ASP A 377 -16.80 4.96 21.56
CA ASP A 377 -17.83 4.62 22.53
C ASP A 377 -17.68 3.14 22.94
N PRO A 378 -16.79 2.81 23.91
CA PRO A 378 -16.52 1.42 24.30
C PRO A 378 -17.71 0.78 25.01
N PHE A 379 -17.97 -0.49 24.67
CA PHE A 379 -19.01 -1.32 25.25
C PHE A 379 -18.48 -2.68 25.75
N PRO A 380 -19.19 -3.32 26.70
CA PRO A 380 -18.98 -4.72 27.02
C PRO A 380 -19.41 -5.60 25.85
N ASP A 381 -18.54 -6.53 25.46
CA ASP A 381 -18.68 -7.57 24.45
C ASP A 381 -17.87 -8.76 24.99
N LEU A 382 -18.52 -9.84 25.41
CA LEU A 382 -17.89 -10.89 26.22
C LEU A 382 -17.10 -11.93 25.40
N ASP A 383 -17.40 -12.09 24.10
CA ASP A 383 -16.75 -13.10 23.26
C ASP A 383 -16.08 -12.56 21.98
N GLY A 384 -16.33 -11.30 21.61
CA GLY A 384 -15.59 -10.54 20.61
C GLY A 384 -16.22 -10.57 19.21
N ASP A 385 -17.55 -10.55 19.13
CA ASP A 385 -18.30 -10.66 17.86
C ASP A 385 -18.65 -9.30 17.22
N GLY A 386 -18.59 -8.21 18.00
CA GLY A 386 -18.93 -6.85 17.58
C GLY A 386 -20.29 -6.34 18.06
N VAL A 387 -21.06 -7.13 18.80
CA VAL A 387 -22.32 -6.76 19.45
C VAL A 387 -22.09 -6.57 20.95
N SER A 388 -22.86 -5.68 21.59
CA SER A 388 -22.69 -5.38 23.02
C SER A 388 -23.52 -6.28 23.93
N ASP A 389 -23.00 -6.72 25.09
CA ASP A 389 -23.66 -7.61 26.09
C ASP A 389 -25.13 -7.24 26.45
N ASP A 390 -25.51 -5.96 26.37
CA ASP A 390 -26.86 -5.42 26.71
C ASP A 390 -27.84 -5.43 25.50
N ALA A 391 -27.36 -5.77 24.30
CA ALA A 391 -28.11 -5.82 23.04
C ALA A 391 -27.89 -7.12 22.24
N ASP A 392 -26.90 -7.92 22.63
CA ASP A 392 -26.62 -9.26 22.11
C ASP A 392 -27.63 -10.28 22.65
N ASN A 393 -28.23 -11.06 21.75
CA ASN A 393 -29.15 -12.14 22.10
C ASN A 393 -28.46 -13.44 22.54
N CYS A 394 -27.14 -13.58 22.32
CA CYS A 394 -26.30 -14.67 22.81
C CYS A 394 -24.96 -14.21 23.45
N PRO A 395 -24.95 -13.47 24.60
CA PRO A 395 -23.76 -12.84 25.26
C PRO A 395 -22.59 -13.71 25.74
N ASN A 396 -22.42 -14.92 25.22
CA ASN A 396 -21.30 -15.85 25.48
C ASN A 396 -20.95 -16.72 24.25
N VAL A 397 -21.63 -16.56 23.10
CA VAL A 397 -21.54 -17.42 21.90
C VAL A 397 -21.65 -16.63 20.58
N SER A 398 -20.74 -15.68 20.34
CA SER A 398 -20.38 -15.06 19.06
C SER A 398 -21.26 -15.39 17.84
N ASN A 399 -22.21 -14.52 17.54
CA ASN A 399 -23.14 -14.59 16.42
C ASN A 399 -23.42 -13.21 15.79
N PRO A 400 -22.46 -12.64 15.00
CA PRO A 400 -22.55 -11.26 14.50
C PRO A 400 -23.76 -10.94 13.60
N GLY A 401 -24.54 -11.95 13.20
CA GLY A 401 -25.79 -11.78 12.48
C GLY A 401 -27.00 -11.46 13.37
N GLN A 402 -26.93 -11.78 14.67
CA GLN A 402 -28.01 -11.59 15.64
C GLN A 402 -29.36 -12.13 15.14
N ASN A 403 -29.32 -13.35 14.61
CA ASN A 403 -30.53 -14.08 14.25
C ASN A 403 -31.29 -14.48 15.52
N ASP A 404 -32.61 -14.40 15.41
CA ASP A 404 -33.62 -14.68 16.42
C ASP A 404 -34.87 -15.07 15.61
N HIS A 405 -35.14 -16.37 15.49
CA HIS A 405 -36.20 -16.90 14.62
C HIS A 405 -37.60 -16.60 15.16
N ASP A 406 -37.83 -16.75 16.46
CA ASP A 406 -39.15 -16.67 17.08
C ASP A 406 -39.49 -15.31 17.75
N SER A 407 -38.48 -14.50 18.03
CA SER A 407 -38.52 -13.25 18.80
C SER A 407 -38.76 -13.40 20.31
N ASP A 408 -38.11 -14.38 20.98
CA ASP A 408 -38.09 -14.59 22.45
C ASP A 408 -37.25 -13.56 23.24
N ASP A 409 -36.31 -12.86 22.59
CA ASP A 409 -35.13 -12.15 23.15
C ASP A 409 -33.89 -13.07 23.38
N LEU A 410 -33.86 -14.29 22.81
CA LEU A 410 -32.69 -15.18 22.67
C LEU A 410 -32.30 -15.32 21.19
N GLY A 411 -31.16 -15.97 20.89
CA GLY A 411 -30.70 -16.17 19.50
C GLY A 411 -30.42 -17.62 19.15
N ASP A 412 -30.58 -17.97 17.87
CA ASP A 412 -30.49 -19.32 17.29
C ASP A 412 -29.30 -20.17 17.79
N ILE A 413 -28.17 -19.54 18.14
CA ILE A 413 -26.94 -20.25 18.53
C ILE A 413 -26.88 -20.60 20.03
N CYS A 414 -27.78 -20.05 20.84
CA CYS A 414 -27.80 -20.22 22.30
C CYS A 414 -29.19 -20.50 22.90
N ASP A 415 -30.25 -20.42 22.11
CA ASP A 415 -31.59 -20.87 22.50
C ASP A 415 -31.61 -22.40 22.73
N PRO A 416 -32.39 -22.91 23.69
CA PRO A 416 -32.74 -24.33 23.79
C PRO A 416 -33.97 -24.80 22.99
N ASP A 417 -34.78 -23.93 22.38
CA ASP A 417 -36.13 -24.16 21.83
C ASP A 417 -36.45 -23.11 20.73
N ASP A 418 -35.65 -23.08 19.63
CA ASP A 418 -35.49 -21.97 18.66
C ASP A 418 -36.77 -21.46 17.95
N ASP A 419 -37.91 -22.18 18.01
CA ASP A 419 -39.22 -21.75 17.47
C ASP A 419 -40.36 -21.67 18.52
N ASN A 420 -40.04 -21.97 19.79
CA ASN A 420 -40.93 -22.03 20.96
C ASN A 420 -42.14 -22.98 20.85
N ASP A 421 -42.09 -24.02 20.01
CA ASP A 421 -43.03 -25.13 20.02
C ASP A 421 -43.17 -25.78 21.41
N GLY A 422 -42.04 -25.98 22.09
CA GLY A 422 -41.91 -26.70 23.35
C GLY A 422 -41.18 -28.06 23.27
N ILE A 423 -40.68 -28.43 22.10
CA ILE A 423 -39.68 -29.49 21.89
C ILE A 423 -38.28 -28.84 21.74
N PRO A 424 -37.30 -29.17 22.60
CA PRO A 424 -36.00 -28.50 22.56
C PRO A 424 -35.21 -28.79 21.27
N SER A 425 -34.56 -27.77 20.69
CA SER A 425 -33.82 -27.79 19.40
C SER A 425 -32.79 -28.91 19.24
N ASN A 426 -32.33 -29.50 20.35
CA ASN A 426 -31.39 -30.63 20.33
C ASN A 426 -32.06 -32.01 20.15
N VAL A 427 -33.39 -32.07 20.11
CA VAL A 427 -34.23 -33.26 19.82
C VAL A 427 -35.36 -32.97 18.83
N ASP A 428 -35.55 -31.71 18.45
CA ASP A 428 -36.46 -31.27 17.41
C ASP A 428 -35.93 -31.59 16.00
N ASN A 429 -36.81 -31.94 15.07
CA ASN A 429 -36.49 -32.16 13.65
C ASN A 429 -36.71 -30.92 12.76
N CYS A 430 -37.54 -29.98 13.20
CA CYS A 430 -37.98 -28.76 12.51
C CYS A 430 -37.58 -27.46 13.23
N VAL A 431 -36.44 -27.44 13.94
CA VAL A 431 -35.82 -26.34 14.72
C VAL A 431 -36.18 -24.88 14.35
N TYR A 432 -36.40 -24.56 13.07
CA TYR A 432 -36.82 -23.22 12.61
C TYR A 432 -38.23 -23.25 11.95
N GLY A 433 -39.25 -23.74 12.67
CA GLY A 433 -40.62 -24.00 12.17
C GLY A 433 -41.61 -22.81 12.21
N ASP A 434 -42.89 -23.07 11.91
CA ASP A 434 -43.97 -22.08 11.89
C ASP A 434 -44.25 -21.58 13.31
N LEU A 435 -44.09 -20.28 13.56
CA LEU A 435 -44.30 -19.73 14.89
C LEU A 435 -45.78 -19.76 15.35
N GLY A 436 -46.01 -20.20 16.59
CA GLY A 436 -47.23 -19.93 17.35
C GLY A 436 -48.28 -21.04 17.41
N TRP A 437 -47.87 -22.29 17.22
CA TRP A 437 -48.58 -23.50 17.66
C TRP A 437 -47.88 -24.08 18.91
N THR A 438 -47.95 -25.40 19.14
CA THR A 438 -47.22 -26.18 20.19
C THR A 438 -47.46 -27.67 19.95
N SER A 439 -46.46 -28.52 20.18
CA SER A 439 -46.47 -29.97 19.99
C SER A 439 -47.65 -30.67 20.68
N GLY A 440 -48.18 -31.69 19.99
CA GLY A 440 -49.04 -32.68 20.60
C GLY A 440 -50.19 -33.24 19.75
N PRO A 441 -50.82 -34.35 20.22
CA PRO A 441 -51.28 -35.46 19.36
C PRO A 441 -52.47 -35.19 18.43
N GLY A 442 -52.22 -34.46 17.34
CA GLY A 442 -53.20 -34.00 16.34
C GLY A 442 -52.97 -32.55 15.87
N THR A 443 -51.71 -32.15 15.89
CA THR A 443 -51.06 -30.90 15.44
C THR A 443 -49.56 -31.15 15.27
N ASP A 444 -49.04 -32.09 16.07
CA ASP A 444 -47.89 -32.96 15.86
C ASP A 444 -48.40 -34.37 16.27
N HIS A 445 -48.31 -35.39 15.40
CA HIS A 445 -49.04 -36.65 15.58
C HIS A 445 -48.17 -37.76 16.20
N ASP A 446 -46.86 -37.80 15.94
CA ASP A 446 -45.94 -38.77 16.55
C ASP A 446 -45.16 -38.24 17.78
N GLY A 447 -44.79 -36.96 17.79
CA GLY A 447 -44.09 -36.27 18.89
C GLY A 447 -42.67 -35.75 18.61
N ASP A 448 -42.29 -35.39 17.37
CA ASP A 448 -40.90 -35.02 17.01
C ASP A 448 -40.57 -33.51 16.98
N GLY A 449 -41.58 -32.63 17.01
CA GLY A 449 -41.43 -31.17 16.96
C GLY A 449 -41.83 -30.54 15.61
N CYS A 450 -41.88 -31.32 14.54
CA CYS A 450 -42.46 -30.90 13.28
C CYS A 450 -44.00 -30.84 13.34
N ARG A 451 -44.60 -30.00 12.49
CA ARG A 451 -46.03 -29.66 12.52
C ARG A 451 -46.83 -30.40 11.46
N ASP A 452 -48.01 -30.95 11.82
CA ASP A 452 -49.07 -31.60 10.99
C ASP A 452 -49.64 -30.71 9.82
N ASP A 453 -48.84 -30.02 9.03
CA ASP A 453 -49.15 -29.80 7.61
C ASP A 453 -47.89 -29.82 6.74
N GLY A 454 -48.04 -30.36 5.52
CA GLY A 454 -47.03 -30.63 4.47
C GLY A 454 -46.24 -29.43 3.92
N ASN A 455 -46.05 -28.44 4.77
CA ASN A 455 -45.13 -27.31 4.70
C ASN A 455 -43.93 -27.53 5.65
N GLU A 456 -44.11 -28.31 6.72
CA GLU A 456 -43.21 -28.45 7.87
C GLU A 456 -42.87 -29.93 8.12
N ASP A 457 -43.68 -30.64 8.91
CA ASP A 457 -43.75 -32.09 8.80
C ASP A 457 -44.35 -32.43 7.43
N SER A 458 -43.96 -33.59 6.92
CA SER A 458 -44.65 -34.20 5.81
C SER A 458 -44.69 -35.72 5.92
N ASP A 459 -44.44 -36.31 7.09
CA ASP A 459 -44.37 -37.73 7.46
C ASP A 459 -45.18 -37.92 8.77
N ASP A 460 -46.48 -37.54 8.75
CA ASP A 460 -47.38 -37.30 9.91
C ASP A 460 -47.38 -38.40 11.02
N ASP A 461 -46.79 -39.59 10.83
CA ASP A 461 -46.73 -40.64 11.86
C ASP A 461 -45.32 -41.20 12.16
N ASN A 462 -44.29 -40.63 11.52
CA ASN A 462 -42.85 -40.96 11.59
C ASN A 462 -42.53 -42.45 11.43
N ASP A 463 -43.30 -43.20 10.62
CA ASP A 463 -42.85 -44.50 10.16
C ASP A 463 -41.64 -44.40 9.20
N GLY A 464 -41.42 -43.23 8.60
CA GLY A 464 -40.40 -42.96 7.59
C GLY A 464 -40.94 -42.88 6.16
N ARG A 465 -42.23 -42.52 6.02
CA ARG A 465 -42.93 -42.29 4.76
C ARG A 465 -43.75 -41.02 4.76
N TYR A 466 -43.25 -40.05 4.00
CA TYR A 466 -43.94 -38.79 3.77
C TYR A 466 -45.39 -38.96 3.26
N ASP A 467 -46.39 -38.30 3.86
CA ASP A 467 -47.80 -38.07 3.48
C ASP A 467 -48.16 -38.09 1.99
N SER A 468 -47.24 -37.60 1.16
CA SER A 468 -47.43 -37.44 -0.29
C SER A 468 -47.00 -38.67 -1.11
N GLN A 469 -46.35 -39.61 -0.44
CA GLN A 469 -45.79 -40.88 -0.92
C GLN A 469 -46.36 -42.07 -0.12
N ASP A 470 -46.80 -41.84 1.12
CA ASP A 470 -47.50 -42.83 1.96
C ASP A 470 -48.91 -43.14 1.41
N GLY A 471 -49.24 -44.43 1.32
CA GLY A 471 -50.59 -44.93 1.05
C GLY A 471 -51.55 -44.79 2.24
N CYS A 472 -50.99 -44.70 3.45
CA CYS A 472 -51.63 -44.72 4.75
C CYS A 472 -51.39 -43.48 5.70
N PRO A 473 -51.29 -42.19 5.25
CA PRO A 473 -50.67 -41.01 5.93
C PRO A 473 -50.88 -40.68 7.42
N ARG A 474 -51.70 -41.41 8.17
CA ARG A 474 -51.86 -41.31 9.64
C ARG A 474 -52.18 -42.70 10.16
N GLY A 475 -51.18 -43.58 10.12
CA GLY A 475 -51.28 -45.02 10.29
C GLY A 475 -51.30 -45.48 11.74
N ASP A 476 -50.57 -46.56 12.01
CA ASP A 476 -50.39 -47.11 13.36
C ASP A 476 -49.08 -46.53 13.92
N LEU A 477 -49.09 -45.68 14.94
CA LEU A 477 -47.84 -45.11 15.50
C LEU A 477 -46.91 -46.18 16.14
N ASN A 478 -45.60 -45.89 16.21
CA ASN A 478 -44.55 -46.67 16.92
C ASN A 478 -44.11 -47.99 16.24
N TRP A 479 -44.17 -48.06 14.92
CA TRP A 479 -43.33 -48.93 14.09
C TRP A 479 -42.55 -48.05 13.10
N VAL A 480 -41.97 -48.63 12.05
CA VAL A 480 -41.34 -47.91 10.94
C VAL A 480 -41.54 -48.72 9.66
N SER A 481 -41.80 -48.04 8.53
CA SER A 481 -41.81 -48.66 7.20
C SER A 481 -40.48 -49.39 6.99
N GLY A 482 -40.55 -50.62 6.49
CA GLY A 482 -39.36 -51.45 6.39
C GLY A 482 -39.60 -52.95 6.27
N SER A 483 -38.75 -53.59 5.46
CA SER A 483 -38.91 -54.87 4.73
C SER A 483 -39.05 -56.17 5.54
N GLY A 484 -39.60 -56.10 6.74
CA GLY A 484 -40.15 -57.23 7.47
C GLY A 484 -41.47 -56.92 8.20
N THR A 485 -42.07 -55.77 7.92
CA THR A 485 -43.35 -55.27 8.45
C THR A 485 -44.15 -54.46 7.44
N ASP A 486 -43.47 -53.86 6.47
CA ASP A 486 -43.96 -53.23 5.24
C ASP A 486 -42.89 -53.52 4.19
N HIS A 487 -43.22 -54.35 3.19
CA HIS A 487 -42.25 -54.94 2.29
C HIS A 487 -41.96 -54.04 1.09
N ASP A 488 -42.97 -53.47 0.42
CA ASP A 488 -42.75 -52.51 -0.67
C ASP A 488 -42.23 -51.15 -0.19
N MET A 489 -42.54 -50.80 1.05
CA MET A 489 -42.32 -49.50 1.66
C MET A 489 -43.15 -48.40 1.00
N ASP A 490 -44.46 -48.57 0.87
CA ASP A 490 -45.44 -47.48 0.63
C ASP A 490 -46.03 -46.88 1.92
N GLY A 491 -45.64 -47.36 3.10
CA GLY A 491 -46.15 -46.90 4.42
C GLY A 491 -47.41 -47.64 4.89
N CYS A 492 -48.08 -48.41 4.02
CA CYS A 492 -49.12 -49.34 4.43
C CYS A 492 -48.52 -50.68 4.88
N ARG A 493 -48.74 -51.00 6.15
CA ARG A 493 -48.15 -52.15 6.84
C ARG A 493 -48.65 -53.54 6.37
N ASP A 494 -47.76 -54.37 5.78
CA ASP A 494 -47.93 -55.78 5.32
C ASP A 494 -49.07 -56.57 5.99
N ASP A 495 -49.00 -56.64 7.32
CA ASP A 495 -49.72 -57.59 8.16
C ASP A 495 -51.14 -57.05 8.52
N GLY A 496 -51.54 -55.93 7.89
CA GLY A 496 -52.68 -55.09 8.25
C GLY A 496 -53.40 -54.40 7.08
N GLU A 497 -52.70 -53.57 6.28
CA GLU A 497 -53.33 -52.59 5.35
C GLU A 497 -53.02 -52.73 3.84
N ASP A 498 -51.85 -53.24 3.42
CA ASP A 498 -51.45 -53.34 2.00
C ASP A 498 -52.04 -54.58 1.24
N LEU A 499 -51.91 -54.59 -0.11
CA LEU A 499 -52.37 -55.57 -1.10
C LEU A 499 -51.41 -55.81 -2.31
N ASP A 500 -50.27 -55.13 -2.42
CA ASP A 500 -49.28 -55.23 -3.53
C ASP A 500 -47.89 -55.35 -2.91
N ASP A 501 -47.60 -56.48 -2.25
CA ASP A 501 -46.64 -56.57 -1.14
C ASP A 501 -45.20 -56.10 -1.48
N ASP A 502 -44.78 -56.00 -2.75
CA ASP A 502 -43.50 -55.40 -3.16
C ASP A 502 -43.58 -54.21 -4.14
N GLY A 503 -44.79 -53.68 -4.38
CA GLY A 503 -45.01 -52.36 -5.00
C GLY A 503 -44.60 -52.28 -6.46
N ASP A 504 -44.37 -53.43 -7.11
CA ASP A 504 -43.99 -53.48 -8.51
C ASP A 504 -45.16 -53.12 -9.46
N THR A 505 -46.37 -52.88 -8.93
CA THR A 505 -47.61 -52.63 -9.67
C THR A 505 -48.05 -53.82 -10.54
N VAL A 506 -47.72 -55.05 -10.15
CA VAL A 506 -48.04 -56.30 -10.85
C VAL A 506 -48.83 -57.31 -9.99
N CYS A 507 -49.06 -57.04 -8.70
CA CYS A 507 -49.86 -57.81 -7.75
C CYS A 507 -49.38 -59.25 -7.51
N ASP A 508 -49.05 -59.60 -6.26
CA ASP A 508 -48.82 -60.99 -5.75
C ASP A 508 -49.86 -62.02 -6.24
N GLY A 509 -51.08 -61.52 -6.46
CA GLY A 509 -52.28 -62.32 -6.64
C GLY A 509 -53.19 -61.82 -7.75
N THR A 510 -54.15 -62.66 -8.13
CA THR A 510 -55.10 -62.37 -9.22
C THR A 510 -56.26 -61.44 -8.79
N ILE A 511 -56.00 -60.47 -7.92
CA ILE A 511 -56.96 -59.51 -7.36
C ILE A 511 -56.24 -58.17 -7.34
N THR A 512 -56.87 -57.11 -7.86
CA THR A 512 -56.26 -55.79 -8.06
C THR A 512 -57.24 -54.71 -7.60
N ASP A 513 -56.78 -53.51 -7.23
CA ASP A 513 -57.66 -52.34 -7.15
C ASP A 513 -57.17 -51.07 -7.89
N SER A 514 -56.44 -50.16 -7.24
CA SER A 514 -55.96 -48.88 -7.77
C SER A 514 -54.43 -48.78 -7.81
N SER A 515 -53.70 -49.55 -6.99
CA SER A 515 -52.24 -49.65 -7.00
C SER A 515 -51.75 -50.50 -8.20
N CYS A 516 -52.17 -51.76 -8.29
CA CYS A 516 -51.44 -52.80 -9.04
C CYS A 516 -52.15 -53.40 -10.28
N THR A 517 -51.40 -54.12 -11.13
CA THR A 517 -51.81 -54.67 -12.45
C THR A 517 -51.36 -56.13 -12.73
N VAL A 518 -50.79 -56.49 -13.90
CA VAL A 518 -50.34 -57.87 -14.29
C VAL A 518 -49.31 -57.87 -15.44
N GLY A 519 -48.15 -58.54 -15.27
CA GLY A 519 -46.93 -58.44 -16.10
C GLY A 519 -46.70 -59.57 -17.12
N ALA A 520 -45.52 -59.58 -17.77
CA ALA A 520 -45.29 -60.29 -19.03
C ALA A 520 -44.28 -61.46 -18.95
N PRO A 521 -44.73 -62.64 -18.48
CA PRO A 521 -45.64 -63.33 -19.40
C PRO A 521 -47.10 -63.44 -18.93
N GLN A 522 -47.38 -63.57 -17.63
CA GLN A 522 -48.72 -63.88 -17.11
C GLN A 522 -49.01 -63.46 -15.65
N MET A 523 -48.00 -63.11 -14.87
CA MET A 523 -48.02 -62.77 -13.44
C MET A 523 -46.63 -62.25 -13.09
N ASP A 524 -46.54 -61.50 -11.99
CA ASP A 524 -45.31 -61.34 -11.24
C ASP A 524 -44.67 -62.72 -10.96
N ARG A 525 -43.36 -62.81 -11.17
CA ARG A 525 -42.53 -64.00 -11.04
C ARG A 525 -41.66 -63.98 -9.78
N CYS A 526 -41.52 -62.82 -9.16
CA CYS A 526 -40.82 -62.55 -7.92
C CYS A 526 -41.71 -61.81 -6.88
N PRO A 527 -42.92 -62.33 -6.52
CA PRO A 527 -43.88 -61.66 -5.63
C PRO A 527 -43.49 -61.78 -4.16
N ARG A 528 -42.96 -60.70 -3.60
CA ARG A 528 -42.04 -60.54 -2.46
C ARG A 528 -40.57 -60.70 -2.80
N GLY A 529 -40.18 -60.11 -3.91
CA GLY A 529 -38.83 -60.12 -4.43
C GLY A 529 -38.03 -58.94 -3.89
N ALA A 530 -37.31 -58.28 -4.80
CA ALA A 530 -37.00 -56.88 -4.63
C ALA A 530 -38.28 -56.01 -4.62
N ILE A 531 -38.16 -54.76 -4.16
CA ILE A 531 -39.28 -53.93 -3.68
C ILE A 531 -39.23 -52.50 -4.22
N GLY A 532 -40.37 -51.82 -4.28
CA GLY A 532 -40.49 -50.41 -4.67
C GLY A 532 -40.05 -50.15 -6.12
N TRP A 533 -40.25 -51.12 -7.03
CA TRP A 533 -39.81 -51.05 -8.42
C TRP A 533 -40.99 -51.25 -9.37
N THR A 534 -41.76 -50.21 -9.69
CA THR A 534 -42.89 -50.40 -10.63
C THR A 534 -42.41 -51.05 -11.96
N SER A 535 -42.93 -52.23 -12.30
CA SER A 535 -42.44 -53.09 -13.39
C SER A 535 -42.51 -52.35 -14.73
N SER A 536 -41.32 -52.07 -15.25
CA SER A 536 -41.10 -51.22 -16.40
C SER A 536 -39.73 -51.52 -17.00
N VAL A 537 -39.57 -51.20 -18.28
CA VAL A 537 -38.38 -51.44 -19.14
C VAL A 537 -37.08 -50.73 -18.69
N GLY A 538 -36.64 -50.99 -17.46
CA GLY A 538 -35.49 -50.38 -16.78
C GLY A 538 -35.41 -50.69 -15.27
N THR A 539 -36.52 -51.09 -14.65
CA THR A 539 -36.53 -51.79 -13.34
C THR A 539 -36.46 -53.30 -13.52
N ASP A 540 -37.14 -53.77 -14.55
CA ASP A 540 -37.34 -55.13 -15.04
C ASP A 540 -37.30 -55.01 -16.57
N PHE A 541 -36.10 -55.15 -17.15
CA PHE A 541 -35.77 -54.57 -18.46
C PHE A 541 -36.57 -55.18 -19.62
N ASP A 542 -36.92 -56.47 -19.53
CA ASP A 542 -37.81 -57.16 -20.49
C ASP A 542 -39.29 -57.22 -20.06
N ASN A 543 -39.61 -56.73 -18.85
CA ASN A 543 -40.93 -56.47 -18.27
C ASN A 543 -41.70 -57.74 -17.82
N ASP A 544 -40.97 -58.71 -17.29
CA ASP A 544 -41.34 -60.09 -16.98
C ASP A 544 -41.96 -60.30 -15.59
N GLY A 545 -41.75 -59.37 -14.65
CA GLY A 545 -42.15 -59.52 -13.25
C GLY A 545 -41.06 -60.13 -12.37
N CYS A 546 -39.79 -59.96 -12.70
CA CYS A 546 -38.68 -60.15 -11.78
C CYS A 546 -37.67 -59.02 -11.99
N ARG A 547 -37.12 -58.51 -10.90
CA ARG A 547 -36.10 -57.48 -10.98
C ARG A 547 -34.75 -58.13 -11.29
N ASP A 548 -34.37 -58.07 -12.56
CA ASP A 548 -32.99 -57.85 -13.02
C ASP A 548 -31.91 -58.14 -11.95
N SER A 549 -31.63 -57.11 -11.11
CA SER A 549 -30.45 -56.92 -10.25
C SER A 549 -30.11 -58.00 -9.24
N ASP A 550 -31.06 -58.85 -8.91
CA ASP A 550 -30.92 -59.84 -7.84
C ASP A 550 -31.75 -61.11 -8.05
N GLU A 551 -32.66 -61.10 -9.04
CA GLU A 551 -33.56 -62.22 -9.32
C GLU A 551 -33.56 -62.67 -10.80
N ASP A 552 -33.01 -61.88 -11.73
CA ASP A 552 -32.43 -62.39 -12.98
C ASP A 552 -30.89 -62.50 -12.87
N ALA A 553 -30.18 -62.70 -13.99
CA ALA A 553 -28.72 -62.85 -14.07
C ALA A 553 -28.15 -62.63 -15.51
N ASP A 554 -28.75 -61.70 -16.25
CA ASP A 554 -28.35 -61.20 -17.58
C ASP A 554 -29.20 -59.92 -17.84
N ASP A 555 -29.17 -58.95 -16.90
CA ASP A 555 -30.23 -57.95 -16.65
C ASP A 555 -30.72 -57.11 -17.86
N ASP A 556 -29.95 -57.00 -18.95
CA ASP A 556 -30.34 -56.30 -20.19
C ASP A 556 -30.36 -57.17 -21.47
N ASP A 557 -30.07 -58.48 -21.35
CA ASP A 557 -29.89 -59.47 -22.43
C ASP A 557 -28.84 -59.07 -23.51
N ASP A 558 -27.84 -58.24 -23.15
CA ASP A 558 -26.67 -57.86 -23.98
C ASP A 558 -25.77 -59.06 -24.32
N GLY A 559 -25.49 -59.88 -23.30
CA GLY A 559 -24.62 -61.06 -23.37
C GLY A 559 -23.35 -61.03 -22.52
N TYR A 560 -23.11 -59.98 -21.73
CA TYR A 560 -22.21 -59.99 -20.58
C TYR A 560 -22.99 -60.23 -19.27
N LEU A 561 -22.86 -61.44 -18.72
CA LEU A 561 -23.42 -61.76 -17.39
C LEU A 561 -22.92 -60.75 -16.33
N ASP A 562 -23.83 -60.20 -15.52
CA ASP A 562 -23.64 -59.27 -14.40
C ASP A 562 -22.43 -59.58 -13.51
N THR A 563 -22.16 -60.87 -13.23
CA THR A 563 -20.97 -61.30 -12.48
C THR A 563 -19.60 -61.01 -13.16
N LEU A 564 -19.60 -60.49 -14.39
CA LEU A 564 -18.45 -60.12 -15.22
C LEU A 564 -18.62 -58.77 -15.95
N ASP A 565 -19.82 -58.17 -15.90
CA ASP A 565 -20.09 -56.81 -16.38
C ASP A 565 -19.88 -55.77 -15.26
N GLY A 566 -19.76 -54.49 -15.64
CA GLY A 566 -19.76 -53.35 -14.75
C GLY A 566 -21.13 -52.66 -14.61
N CYS A 567 -21.97 -52.70 -15.63
CA CYS A 567 -23.29 -52.06 -15.71
C CYS A 567 -24.29 -53.03 -16.37
N PRO A 568 -24.72 -54.09 -15.65
CA PRO A 568 -25.44 -55.22 -16.27
C PRO A 568 -26.82 -54.88 -16.86
N LYS A 569 -27.33 -53.69 -16.54
CA LYS A 569 -28.65 -53.15 -16.91
C LYS A 569 -28.60 -52.15 -18.07
N GLU A 570 -27.44 -51.99 -18.72
CA GLU A 570 -27.22 -50.92 -19.72
C GLU A 570 -26.22 -51.30 -20.82
N VAL A 571 -26.74 -51.97 -21.85
CA VAL A 571 -26.09 -52.44 -23.10
C VAL A 571 -24.89 -51.58 -23.53
N GLY A 572 -23.68 -52.08 -23.27
CA GLY A 572 -22.45 -51.29 -23.32
C GLY A 572 -21.26 -51.92 -24.05
N ASN A 573 -20.06 -51.36 -23.83
CA ASN A 573 -18.84 -51.73 -24.56
C ASN A 573 -17.48 -51.45 -23.88
N ALA A 574 -17.42 -50.91 -22.66
CA ALA A 574 -16.18 -50.58 -21.95
C ALA A 574 -15.23 -51.78 -21.82
N THR A 575 -13.90 -51.57 -21.84
CA THR A 575 -12.93 -52.67 -22.06
C THR A 575 -11.85 -52.86 -20.98
N GLU A 576 -11.38 -51.80 -20.34
CA GLU A 576 -10.41 -51.86 -19.23
C GLU A 576 -11.14 -51.74 -17.87
N GLY A 577 -10.48 -51.23 -16.83
CA GLY A 577 -11.06 -51.11 -15.49
C GLY A 577 -11.59 -52.40 -14.84
N MET A 578 -12.40 -52.20 -13.79
CA MET A 578 -13.24 -53.22 -13.17
C MET A 578 -14.69 -53.10 -13.65
N LYS A 579 -15.13 -51.92 -14.09
CA LYS A 579 -16.44 -51.62 -14.74
C LYS A 579 -16.55 -52.02 -16.22
N ARG A 580 -15.84 -53.06 -16.65
CA ARG A 580 -15.86 -53.55 -18.05
C ARG A 580 -17.26 -54.04 -18.45
N GLY A 581 -17.74 -53.59 -19.61
CA GLY A 581 -19.05 -53.95 -20.15
C GLY A 581 -20.05 -52.80 -20.16
N CYS A 582 -19.89 -51.83 -19.25
CA CYS A 582 -20.63 -50.56 -19.21
C CYS A 582 -20.62 -49.76 -20.52
N PRO A 583 -21.48 -48.73 -20.61
CA PRO A 583 -21.21 -47.56 -21.44
C PRO A 583 -19.78 -47.01 -21.27
N ASP A 584 -19.25 -46.57 -22.41
CA ASP A 584 -17.92 -45.99 -22.64
C ASP A 584 -18.18 -44.98 -23.76
N TRP A 585 -18.53 -43.75 -23.35
CA TRP A 585 -19.20 -42.77 -24.20
C TRP A 585 -18.29 -42.09 -25.22
N ASP A 586 -17.03 -41.84 -24.83
CA ASP A 586 -16.03 -41.18 -25.68
C ASP A 586 -15.03 -42.15 -26.34
N GLY A 587 -14.89 -43.38 -25.85
CA GLY A 587 -14.14 -44.47 -26.48
C GLY A 587 -12.68 -44.57 -26.07
N ASP A 588 -12.28 -44.00 -24.93
CA ASP A 588 -10.96 -44.20 -24.31
C ASP A 588 -10.72 -45.69 -23.94
N GLY A 589 -11.72 -46.34 -23.36
CA GLY A 589 -11.71 -47.75 -22.96
C GLY A 589 -11.94 -48.03 -21.46
N TRP A 590 -11.88 -47.04 -20.58
CA TRP A 590 -12.51 -47.08 -19.25
C TRP A 590 -14.05 -47.02 -19.39
N ALA A 591 -14.77 -46.84 -18.30
CA ALA A 591 -16.23 -46.84 -18.27
C ALA A 591 -16.73 -45.57 -17.59
N ASP A 592 -17.84 -45.00 -18.04
CA ASP A 592 -18.39 -43.71 -17.58
C ASP A 592 -18.63 -43.64 -16.04
N ALA A 593 -18.66 -44.78 -15.35
CA ALA A 593 -18.86 -44.93 -13.90
C ALA A 593 -17.61 -45.32 -13.09
N GLU A 594 -16.46 -45.50 -13.73
CA GLU A 594 -15.13 -45.62 -13.11
C GLU A 594 -14.15 -44.53 -13.59
N ASP A 595 -14.54 -43.78 -14.61
CA ASP A 595 -13.85 -42.63 -15.16
C ASP A 595 -14.24 -41.36 -14.42
N THR A 596 -13.26 -40.61 -13.92
CA THR A 596 -13.46 -39.35 -13.19
C THR A 596 -13.85 -38.19 -14.12
N TYR A 597 -13.63 -38.36 -15.43
CA TYR A 597 -13.75 -37.36 -16.50
C TYR A 597 -14.48 -37.93 -17.73
N ALA A 598 -15.55 -38.72 -17.51
CA ALA A 598 -16.34 -39.54 -18.45
C ALA A 598 -16.91 -38.90 -19.77
N PHE A 599 -16.43 -37.72 -20.17
CA PHE A 599 -16.68 -37.11 -21.49
C PHE A 599 -15.39 -36.57 -22.16
N ASP A 600 -14.22 -36.77 -21.56
CA ASP A 600 -12.89 -36.47 -22.13
C ASP A 600 -12.06 -37.76 -22.26
N PRO A 601 -11.85 -38.30 -23.48
CA PRO A 601 -11.12 -39.54 -23.74
C PRO A 601 -9.58 -39.38 -23.59
N THR A 602 -9.15 -38.57 -22.65
CA THR A 602 -7.75 -38.27 -22.33
C THR A 602 -7.47 -38.14 -20.82
N GLN A 603 -8.50 -38.19 -19.97
CA GLN A 603 -8.41 -38.23 -18.50
C GLN A 603 -9.25 -39.39 -17.97
N TRP A 604 -8.97 -39.86 -16.75
CA TRP A 604 -9.75 -40.93 -16.11
C TRP A 604 -9.67 -40.99 -14.58
N VAL A 605 -8.68 -40.36 -13.94
CA VAL A 605 -8.46 -40.42 -12.48
C VAL A 605 -7.83 -39.13 -11.94
N ASP A 606 -8.18 -38.81 -10.69
CA ASP A 606 -7.62 -37.77 -9.83
C ASP A 606 -7.17 -38.47 -8.52
N THR A 607 -5.92 -38.26 -8.09
CA THR A 607 -5.29 -38.97 -6.96
C THR A 607 -5.32 -38.21 -5.62
N ASP A 608 -5.34 -36.88 -5.61
CA ASP A 608 -5.30 -36.06 -4.36
C ASP A 608 -6.55 -35.19 -4.12
N LEU A 609 -7.49 -35.20 -5.06
CA LEU A 609 -8.87 -34.69 -5.00
C LEU A 609 -9.00 -33.18 -5.14
N ASP A 610 -8.12 -32.56 -5.95
CA ASP A 610 -8.18 -31.14 -6.29
C ASP A 610 -9.04 -30.82 -7.53
N SER A 611 -9.56 -31.84 -8.23
CA SER A 611 -10.36 -31.79 -9.47
C SER A 611 -9.58 -31.68 -10.79
N TYR A 612 -8.26 -31.93 -10.79
CA TYR A 612 -7.44 -32.07 -12.00
C TYR A 612 -7.00 -33.53 -12.23
N GLY A 613 -6.78 -33.91 -13.49
CA GLY A 613 -6.61 -35.32 -13.87
C GLY A 613 -5.14 -35.76 -13.93
N ASP A 614 -4.80 -36.89 -13.29
CA ASP A 614 -3.44 -37.46 -13.18
C ASP A 614 -2.65 -37.55 -14.51
N ASN A 615 -3.34 -37.62 -15.66
CA ASN A 615 -2.69 -37.70 -16.97
C ASN A 615 -2.30 -36.31 -17.49
N VAL A 616 -1.08 -35.88 -17.13
CA VAL A 616 -0.36 -34.68 -17.63
C VAL A 616 -0.40 -34.39 -19.14
N GLU A 617 -0.79 -35.33 -20.00
CA GLU A 617 -0.89 -35.14 -21.47
C GLU A 617 -2.36 -35.10 -21.97
N GLY A 618 -3.36 -35.16 -21.08
CA GLY A 618 -4.79 -35.00 -21.37
C GLY A 618 -5.30 -33.56 -21.20
N THR A 619 -6.61 -33.35 -21.36
CA THR A 619 -7.21 -32.01 -21.13
C THR A 619 -7.10 -31.66 -19.66
N ASN A 620 -6.66 -30.43 -19.36
CA ASN A 620 -6.50 -29.92 -17.99
C ASN A 620 -5.82 -30.92 -17.03
N GLY A 621 -4.81 -31.66 -17.52
CA GLY A 621 -4.10 -32.64 -16.71
C GLY A 621 -3.28 -31.97 -15.61
N ASP A 622 -3.36 -32.54 -14.41
CA ASP A 622 -2.65 -32.05 -13.24
C ASP A 622 -1.14 -32.19 -13.41
N ALA A 623 -0.41 -31.12 -13.11
CA ALA A 623 1.03 -31.07 -13.10
C ALA A 623 1.66 -31.45 -11.74
N CYS A 624 0.86 -31.68 -10.70
CA CYS A 624 1.26 -32.01 -9.33
C CYS A 624 0.67 -33.31 -8.67
N PRO A 625 0.41 -34.48 -9.32
CA PRO A 625 -0.60 -35.50 -8.91
C PRO A 625 -0.43 -36.32 -7.61
N LEU A 626 0.10 -35.70 -6.56
CA LEU A 626 0.32 -36.19 -5.20
C LEU A 626 0.33 -35.02 -4.18
N GLN A 627 -0.09 -33.81 -4.55
CA GLN A 627 -0.13 -32.61 -3.72
C GLN A 627 -1.20 -31.63 -4.23
N ASP A 628 -2.25 -31.48 -3.41
CA ASP A 628 -3.40 -30.59 -3.62
C ASP A 628 -3.01 -29.14 -3.93
N GLY A 629 -3.67 -28.55 -4.93
CA GLY A 629 -3.49 -27.15 -5.31
C GLY A 629 -4.73 -26.52 -5.95
N THR A 630 -4.58 -25.26 -6.36
CA THR A 630 -5.68 -24.45 -6.92
C THR A 630 -5.26 -23.63 -8.14
N SER A 631 -4.04 -23.81 -8.65
CA SER A 631 -3.60 -23.10 -9.86
C SER A 631 -4.44 -23.47 -11.07
N THR A 632 -4.81 -22.45 -11.85
CA THR A 632 -5.67 -22.54 -13.03
C THR A 632 -5.05 -21.90 -14.28
N ALA A 633 -3.85 -21.30 -14.19
CA ALA A 633 -3.24 -20.48 -15.24
C ALA A 633 -2.03 -21.12 -15.94
N ASP A 634 -1.08 -21.72 -15.21
CA ASP A 634 0.12 -22.36 -15.77
C ASP A 634 0.16 -23.88 -15.56
N ARG A 635 0.17 -24.32 -14.30
CA ARG A 635 0.21 -25.71 -13.88
C ARG A 635 -1.06 -26.01 -13.10
N PHE A 636 -2.09 -26.38 -13.86
CA PHE A 636 -3.32 -26.97 -13.33
C PHE A 636 -3.00 -27.96 -12.19
N GLY A 637 -3.70 -27.80 -11.07
CA GLY A 637 -3.58 -28.59 -9.84
C GLY A 637 -2.35 -28.35 -8.96
N CYS A 638 -1.38 -27.54 -9.41
CA CYS A 638 -0.27 -27.19 -8.52
C CYS A 638 -0.66 -26.14 -7.46
N PRO A 639 -0.01 -26.16 -6.27
CA PRO A 639 -0.27 -25.20 -5.21
C PRO A 639 -0.10 -23.74 -5.63
N ASP A 640 -1.04 -22.93 -5.19
CA ASP A 640 -1.13 -21.47 -5.30
C ASP A 640 -1.23 -20.95 -3.83
N SER A 641 -0.82 -19.72 -3.53
CA SER A 641 -0.70 -19.23 -2.14
C SER A 641 -1.26 -17.85 -1.83
N ASP A 642 -1.72 -17.11 -2.83
CA ASP A 642 -2.55 -15.91 -2.67
C ASP A 642 -3.91 -16.03 -3.39
N GLY A 643 -4.05 -16.98 -4.33
CA GLY A 643 -5.31 -17.35 -4.97
C GLY A 643 -5.53 -16.70 -6.34
N ASP A 644 -4.49 -16.17 -7.00
CA ASP A 644 -4.62 -15.55 -8.32
C ASP A 644 -4.75 -16.54 -9.50
N GLY A 645 -4.44 -17.83 -9.26
CA GLY A 645 -4.48 -18.91 -10.22
C GLY A 645 -3.12 -19.34 -10.80
N TRP A 646 -2.00 -18.70 -10.47
CA TRP A 646 -0.66 -19.12 -10.89
C TRP A 646 0.02 -20.00 -9.82
N SER A 647 0.88 -20.90 -10.26
CA SER A 647 1.44 -21.92 -9.37
C SER A 647 2.77 -21.52 -8.73
N ASN A 648 2.88 -21.77 -7.42
CA ASN A 648 4.06 -21.50 -6.60
C ASN A 648 5.37 -22.03 -7.23
N PRO A 649 6.45 -21.23 -7.29
CA PRO A 649 7.71 -21.67 -7.85
C PRO A 649 8.35 -22.80 -7.04
N THR A 650 8.81 -23.83 -7.75
CA THR A 650 9.41 -25.05 -7.18
C THR A 650 10.87 -25.21 -7.62
N GLY A 651 11.59 -26.17 -7.01
CA GLY A 651 12.96 -26.52 -7.43
C GLY A 651 13.08 -27.17 -8.82
N THR A 652 11.98 -27.32 -9.56
CA THR A 652 11.90 -27.94 -10.90
C THR A 652 10.99 -27.21 -11.88
N TRP A 653 10.29 -26.16 -11.44
CA TRP A 653 9.44 -25.29 -12.25
C TRP A 653 9.57 -23.89 -11.63
N THR A 654 10.29 -23.02 -12.31
CA THR A 654 10.72 -21.70 -11.83
C THR A 654 9.99 -20.58 -12.57
N THR A 655 10.20 -19.33 -12.16
CA THR A 655 9.64 -18.16 -12.86
C THR A 655 10.05 -18.13 -14.34
N ASP A 656 11.30 -18.50 -14.66
CA ASP A 656 11.81 -18.72 -16.02
C ASP A 656 11.01 -19.77 -16.82
N ASP A 657 10.34 -20.72 -16.16
CA ASP A 657 9.52 -21.78 -16.77
C ASP A 657 8.04 -21.39 -16.90
N GLY A 658 7.60 -20.29 -16.26
CA GLY A 658 6.21 -19.85 -16.20
C GLY A 658 5.52 -20.01 -14.84
N ALA A 659 6.26 -20.35 -13.78
CA ALA A 659 5.75 -20.27 -12.42
C ALA A 659 5.46 -18.83 -12.02
N ASP A 660 4.61 -18.66 -11.01
CA ASP A 660 4.33 -17.38 -10.38
C ASP A 660 5.62 -16.70 -9.85
N ALA A 661 5.77 -15.42 -10.16
CA ALA A 661 6.87 -14.58 -9.72
C ALA A 661 6.67 -13.90 -8.35
N PHE A 662 5.43 -13.75 -7.87
CA PHE A 662 5.11 -12.97 -6.65
C PHE A 662 4.13 -13.65 -5.68
N ALA A 663 4.16 -14.99 -5.56
CA ALA A 663 3.35 -15.95 -4.76
C ALA A 663 2.91 -15.67 -3.30
N LEU A 664 2.70 -14.42 -2.94
CA LEU A 664 2.07 -13.86 -1.73
C LEU A 664 1.35 -12.51 -2.05
N GLU A 665 1.17 -12.15 -3.33
CA GLU A 665 0.69 -10.85 -3.84
C GLU A 665 -0.12 -11.05 -5.13
N GLY A 666 -1.31 -11.64 -4.98
CA GLY A 666 -2.19 -12.08 -6.08
C GLY A 666 -2.80 -10.97 -6.97
N THR A 667 -2.19 -9.79 -7.02
CA THR A 667 -2.38 -8.85 -8.13
C THR A 667 -1.27 -8.93 -9.19
N GLN A 668 -0.16 -9.63 -8.92
CA GLN A 668 1.03 -9.71 -9.77
C GLN A 668 1.52 -11.18 -9.87
N TRP A 669 1.76 -11.71 -11.08
CA TRP A 669 2.19 -13.12 -11.26
C TRP A 669 3.30 -13.31 -12.31
N HIS A 670 3.56 -12.30 -13.15
CA HIS A 670 4.58 -12.36 -14.19
C HIS A 670 5.49 -11.13 -14.15
N ASP A 671 6.77 -11.36 -14.42
CA ASP A 671 7.87 -10.40 -14.48
C ASP A 671 8.63 -10.72 -15.78
N SER A 672 8.34 -9.97 -16.85
CA SER A 672 8.71 -10.33 -18.23
C SER A 672 10.22 -10.24 -18.54
N ASP A 673 10.99 -9.50 -17.73
CA ASP A 673 12.43 -9.35 -17.94
C ASP A 673 13.30 -9.53 -16.67
N ILE A 674 12.66 -9.90 -15.56
CA ILE A 674 13.17 -10.47 -14.30
C ILE A 674 13.91 -9.42 -13.46
N ASP A 675 13.22 -8.32 -13.15
CA ASP A 675 13.73 -7.15 -12.44
C ASP A 675 13.22 -6.98 -11.00
N GLY A 676 12.06 -7.57 -10.67
CA GLY A 676 11.41 -7.49 -9.37
C GLY A 676 10.11 -6.68 -9.31
N TYR A 677 9.65 -6.10 -10.43
CA TYR A 677 8.31 -5.53 -10.60
C TYR A 677 7.48 -6.37 -11.58
N GLY A 678 6.16 -6.35 -11.44
CA GLY A 678 5.28 -7.25 -12.21
C GLY A 678 4.53 -6.58 -13.36
N ASP A 679 4.30 -7.32 -14.44
CA ASP A 679 3.78 -6.81 -15.72
C ASP A 679 2.34 -6.23 -15.66
N ASN A 680 1.53 -6.70 -14.71
CA ASN A 680 0.13 -6.29 -14.57
C ASN A 680 0.02 -4.80 -14.23
N TRP A 681 -1.10 -4.16 -14.57
CA TRP A 681 -1.23 -2.72 -14.38
C TRP A 681 -2.65 -2.26 -14.03
N ASN A 682 -2.74 -1.15 -13.29
CA ASN A 682 -3.99 -0.50 -12.88
C ASN A 682 -4.27 0.84 -13.61
N ASP A 683 -3.30 1.45 -14.29
CA ASP A 683 -3.53 2.67 -15.06
C ASP A 683 -4.17 2.37 -16.43
N THR A 684 -5.44 2.76 -16.57
CA THR A 684 -6.20 2.65 -17.82
C THR A 684 -5.57 3.38 -19.03
N ALA A 685 -4.63 4.32 -18.83
CA ALA A 685 -3.90 4.95 -19.93
C ALA A 685 -2.97 3.96 -20.65
N TRP A 686 -2.34 3.04 -19.92
CA TRP A 686 -1.38 2.06 -20.44
C TRP A 686 -2.06 0.99 -21.31
N ASN A 687 -3.39 0.81 -21.19
CA ASN A 687 -4.20 -0.12 -21.97
C ASN A 687 -3.96 -0.04 -23.49
N SER A 688 -3.64 1.16 -24.02
CA SER A 688 -3.43 1.35 -25.46
C SER A 688 -2.05 0.90 -25.97
N GLU A 689 -1.11 0.66 -25.04
CA GLU A 689 0.26 0.25 -25.30
C GLU A 689 0.51 -1.20 -24.87
N ARG A 690 0.12 -1.57 -23.64
CA ARG A 690 0.22 -2.95 -23.10
C ARG A 690 -0.45 -3.99 -24.00
N VAL A 691 -1.66 -3.68 -24.52
CA VAL A 691 -2.39 -4.56 -25.46
C VAL A 691 -1.69 -4.71 -26.82
N VAL A 692 -0.72 -3.86 -27.15
CA VAL A 692 0.13 -3.97 -28.34
C VAL A 692 1.44 -4.73 -28.06
N LEU A 693 1.98 -4.60 -26.85
CA LEU A 693 3.17 -5.34 -26.39
C LEU A 693 2.84 -6.81 -26.10
N GLY A 694 1.71 -7.08 -25.44
CA GLY A 694 1.26 -8.42 -25.08
C GLY A 694 1.85 -8.97 -23.78
N VAL A 695 2.23 -8.08 -22.84
CA VAL A 695 2.78 -8.39 -21.51
C VAL A 695 1.83 -7.88 -20.41
N GLY A 696 1.66 -8.67 -19.35
CA GLY A 696 0.70 -8.44 -18.26
C GLY A 696 -0.78 -8.44 -18.67
N GLN A 697 -1.65 -8.16 -17.70
CA GLN A 697 -3.04 -7.74 -17.95
C GLN A 697 -3.50 -6.61 -16.99
N PHE A 698 -4.65 -6.00 -17.30
CA PHE A 698 -5.24 -4.96 -16.46
C PHE A 698 -5.85 -5.58 -15.20
N VAL A 699 -5.41 -5.13 -14.02
CA VAL A 699 -5.87 -5.58 -12.71
C VAL A 699 -6.24 -4.33 -11.88
N ASN A 700 -7.38 -4.35 -11.19
CA ASN A 700 -7.72 -3.24 -10.29
C ASN A 700 -6.73 -3.21 -9.13
N ASP A 701 -6.26 -2.02 -8.77
CA ASP A 701 -5.41 -1.79 -7.59
C ASP A 701 -4.08 -2.60 -7.57
N ALA A 702 -3.63 -3.06 -8.75
CA ALA A 702 -2.36 -3.74 -9.01
C ALA A 702 -1.16 -3.19 -8.22
N PHE A 703 -0.42 -4.04 -7.53
CA PHE A 703 0.68 -3.63 -6.65
C PHE A 703 1.98 -3.33 -7.40
N GLN A 704 2.51 -2.10 -7.22
CA GLN A 704 3.73 -1.58 -7.85
C GLN A 704 3.93 -2.03 -9.31
N PRO A 705 2.98 -1.70 -10.20
CA PRO A 705 2.96 -2.22 -11.56
C PRO A 705 4.16 -1.69 -12.35
N ASP A 706 4.94 -2.60 -12.93
CA ASP A 706 6.09 -2.25 -13.77
C ASP A 706 5.64 -1.36 -14.93
N ALA A 707 6.36 -0.27 -15.20
CA ALA A 707 6.15 0.69 -16.25
C ALA A 707 6.98 0.42 -17.53
N CYS A 708 7.94 -0.52 -17.53
CA CYS A 708 8.83 -0.90 -18.63
C CYS A 708 9.04 -2.42 -18.83
N PRO A 709 7.99 -3.28 -18.93
CA PRO A 709 8.02 -4.77 -18.91
C PRO A 709 8.60 -5.49 -20.14
N THR A 710 9.69 -4.94 -20.67
CA THR A 710 10.54 -5.51 -21.72
C THR A 710 11.99 -4.96 -21.67
N GLU A 711 12.30 -4.08 -20.72
CA GLU A 711 13.57 -3.35 -20.55
C GLU A 711 13.95 -3.18 -19.07
N ARG A 712 14.06 -4.31 -18.35
CA ARG A 712 14.68 -4.52 -17.02
C ARG A 712 15.24 -3.26 -16.39
N GLY A 713 14.46 -2.69 -15.50
CA GLY A 713 14.80 -1.55 -14.70
C GLY A 713 15.23 -1.88 -13.28
N TYR A 714 15.31 -0.84 -12.47
CA TYR A 714 15.26 -0.88 -11.00
C TYR A 714 14.69 0.41 -10.39
N SER A 715 14.22 1.38 -11.20
CA SER A 715 13.63 2.63 -10.70
C SER A 715 12.41 2.35 -9.82
N SER A 716 12.24 3.19 -8.79
CA SER A 716 11.37 2.95 -7.64
C SER A 716 10.63 4.20 -7.13
N ILE A 717 10.76 5.34 -7.84
CA ILE A 717 10.17 6.63 -7.44
C ILE A 717 9.03 7.07 -8.37
N ASP A 718 9.27 7.16 -9.68
CA ASP A 718 8.32 7.69 -10.67
C ASP A 718 7.61 6.59 -11.48
N ARG A 719 8.40 5.62 -11.96
CA ARG A 719 8.00 4.59 -12.91
C ARG A 719 8.72 3.32 -12.49
N PHE A 720 8.03 2.45 -11.75
CA PHE A 720 8.57 1.18 -11.29
C PHE A 720 9.09 0.34 -12.47
N GLY A 721 10.19 -0.39 -12.29
CA GLY A 721 10.75 -1.33 -13.28
C GLY A 721 11.32 -0.71 -14.57
N CYS A 722 11.60 0.59 -14.58
CA CYS A 722 12.29 1.24 -15.70
C CYS A 722 13.80 1.39 -15.50
N LEU A 723 14.52 1.53 -16.62
CA LEU A 723 15.97 1.73 -16.61
C LEU A 723 16.35 2.92 -15.71
N ASP A 724 17.38 2.67 -14.90
CA ASP A 724 18.01 3.54 -13.92
C ASP A 724 19.52 3.22 -14.02
N GLU A 725 20.28 3.99 -14.82
CA GLU A 725 21.69 3.68 -15.14
C GLU A 725 22.67 3.96 -13.97
N ASP A 726 22.28 4.72 -12.95
CA ASP A 726 23.15 5.06 -11.80
C ASP A 726 22.68 4.59 -10.41
N GLY A 727 21.39 4.28 -10.24
CA GLY A 727 20.80 3.59 -9.09
C GLY A 727 20.22 4.51 -8.02
N ASP A 728 19.71 5.69 -8.36
CA ASP A 728 19.10 6.63 -7.42
C ASP A 728 17.58 6.45 -7.19
N GLY A 729 16.91 5.71 -8.09
CA GLY A 729 15.50 5.35 -8.01
C GLY A 729 14.57 6.09 -8.97
N MET A 730 15.03 7.13 -9.66
CA MET A 730 14.29 7.73 -10.79
C MET A 730 14.54 6.97 -12.10
N SER A 731 13.59 7.00 -13.04
CA SER A 731 13.80 6.40 -14.37
C SER A 731 14.55 7.33 -15.33
N ASP A 732 15.48 6.78 -16.12
CA ASP A 732 16.29 7.41 -17.20
C ASP A 732 15.48 8.34 -18.16
N ALA A 733 14.17 8.13 -18.24
CA ALA A 733 13.26 8.84 -19.13
C ALA A 733 12.51 10.02 -18.48
N ALA A 734 12.55 10.12 -17.14
CA ALA A 734 11.97 11.20 -16.35
C ALA A 734 13.05 12.03 -15.63
N ASP A 735 14.19 11.42 -15.32
CA ASP A 735 15.37 12.07 -14.78
C ASP A 735 16.06 13.02 -15.80
N ALA A 736 16.56 14.13 -15.29
CA ALA A 736 17.37 15.09 -16.01
C ALA A 736 18.87 14.70 -16.10
N PHE A 737 19.39 13.88 -15.18
CA PHE A 737 20.81 13.51 -15.09
C PHE A 737 21.11 12.00 -14.96
N PRO A 738 20.73 11.11 -15.93
CA PRO A 738 20.71 9.63 -15.76
C PRO A 738 22.07 8.91 -15.63
N ASN A 739 23.10 9.58 -15.14
CA ASN A 739 24.49 9.14 -15.01
C ASN A 739 25.18 9.79 -13.78
N GLU A 740 24.43 10.46 -12.89
CA GLU A 740 24.88 11.14 -11.67
C GLU A 740 23.83 10.99 -10.54
N PRO A 741 23.97 9.97 -9.65
CA PRO A 741 22.96 9.48 -8.69
C PRO A 741 22.81 10.40 -7.46
N SER A 742 22.82 11.70 -7.70
CA SER A 742 22.67 12.76 -6.73
C SER A 742 21.86 13.95 -7.28
N GLN A 743 21.38 13.86 -8.53
CA GLN A 743 20.54 14.86 -9.20
C GLN A 743 19.44 14.15 -10.00
N MET A 744 18.18 14.49 -9.72
CA MET A 744 17.00 13.89 -10.38
C MET A 744 16.24 14.87 -11.29
N TYR A 745 16.47 16.18 -11.09
CA TYR A 745 15.59 17.25 -11.59
C TYR A 745 16.42 18.46 -12.06
N ASP A 746 15.96 19.07 -13.16
CA ASP A 746 16.43 20.32 -13.77
C ASP A 746 15.14 21.12 -14.07
N LEU A 747 14.73 22.01 -13.17
CA LEU A 747 13.41 22.65 -13.22
C LEU A 747 13.27 23.68 -14.35
N ASP A 748 14.36 24.26 -14.84
CA ASP A 748 14.33 25.33 -15.86
C ASP A 748 15.00 24.96 -17.21
N GLY A 749 15.79 23.90 -17.25
CA GLY A 749 16.33 23.25 -18.45
C GLY A 749 17.71 23.75 -18.88
N ASP A 750 18.56 24.21 -17.96
CA ASP A 750 19.90 24.74 -18.26
C ASP A 750 21.04 23.68 -18.20
N GLY A 751 20.81 22.56 -17.50
CA GLY A 751 21.78 21.48 -17.34
C GLY A 751 22.58 21.47 -16.03
N TYR A 752 22.12 22.18 -14.98
CA TYR A 752 22.53 22.00 -13.59
C TYR A 752 21.35 21.48 -12.73
N GLY A 753 21.65 20.76 -11.64
CA GLY A 753 20.63 19.96 -10.93
C GLY A 753 20.09 20.60 -9.66
N ASP A 754 18.77 20.48 -9.44
CA ASP A 754 18.03 21.14 -8.36
C ASP A 754 18.46 20.72 -6.94
N ASN A 755 19.07 19.54 -6.76
CA ASN A 755 19.50 19.08 -5.44
C ASN A 755 20.76 19.82 -4.99
N ALA A 756 20.59 20.79 -4.09
CA ALA A 756 21.65 21.57 -3.45
C ALA A 756 22.75 20.74 -2.73
N SER A 757 22.55 19.43 -2.51
CA SER A 757 23.54 18.50 -1.95
C SER A 757 24.23 17.60 -2.99
N GLY A 758 23.77 17.60 -4.24
CA GLY A 758 24.26 16.77 -5.33
C GLY A 758 25.49 17.33 -6.06
N ALA A 759 26.01 16.55 -6.99
CA ALA A 759 27.07 17.01 -7.88
C ALA A 759 26.53 18.07 -8.86
N LEU A 760 27.36 19.07 -9.17
CA LEU A 760 27.00 20.18 -10.07
C LEU A 760 25.62 20.80 -9.75
N ALA A 761 25.31 20.93 -8.45
CA ALA A 761 24.08 21.55 -7.99
C ALA A 761 23.94 23.00 -8.49
N ASP A 762 22.73 23.35 -8.90
CA ASP A 762 22.39 24.70 -9.34
C ASP A 762 22.31 25.67 -8.15
N GLY A 763 22.78 26.91 -8.37
CA GLY A 763 22.61 28.03 -7.46
C GLY A 763 21.33 28.85 -7.71
N CYS A 764 20.63 28.65 -8.83
CA CYS A 764 19.42 29.37 -9.22
C CYS A 764 18.27 28.47 -9.79
N PRO A 765 17.75 27.43 -9.08
CA PRO A 765 16.85 26.38 -9.63
C PRO A 765 15.48 26.80 -10.20
N ASP A 766 15.25 28.07 -10.48
CA ASP A 766 14.07 28.60 -11.18
C ASP A 766 14.41 29.59 -12.31
N THR A 767 15.70 29.83 -12.59
CA THR A 767 16.21 30.95 -13.41
C THR A 767 17.46 30.59 -14.24
N ALA A 768 17.25 29.71 -15.23
CA ALA A 768 18.21 29.19 -16.22
C ALA A 768 19.36 30.12 -16.61
N GLY A 769 20.58 29.61 -16.52
CA GLY A 769 21.80 30.39 -16.62
C GLY A 769 22.88 29.84 -17.54
N THR A 770 24.11 30.24 -17.26
CA THR A 770 25.34 29.73 -17.92
C THR A 770 26.59 29.81 -17.03
N SER A 771 26.47 30.17 -15.74
CA SER A 771 27.63 30.24 -14.84
C SER A 771 28.26 28.86 -14.62
N THR A 772 29.59 28.82 -14.48
CA THR A 772 30.39 27.59 -14.39
C THR A 772 31.46 27.62 -13.29
N LEU A 773 31.57 28.72 -12.55
CA LEU A 773 32.59 29.03 -11.55
C LEU A 773 31.96 29.59 -10.26
N GLY A 774 32.79 30.04 -9.32
CA GLY A 774 32.37 30.66 -8.05
C GLY A 774 31.69 29.75 -7.02
N GLY A 775 31.19 28.58 -7.43
CA GLY A 775 30.34 27.72 -6.59
C GLY A 775 28.85 28.10 -6.66
N MET A 776 28.48 28.95 -7.62
CA MET A 776 27.11 29.30 -7.96
C MET A 776 26.95 29.01 -9.46
N LEU A 777 26.69 27.73 -9.74
CA LEU A 777 26.42 27.19 -11.09
C LEU A 777 24.97 27.53 -11.49
N GLY A 778 24.59 27.26 -12.75
CA GLY A 778 23.25 27.41 -13.33
C GLY A 778 22.58 28.79 -13.23
N CYS A 779 23.25 29.77 -12.65
CA CYS A 779 22.78 31.14 -12.55
C CYS A 779 23.10 31.96 -13.82
N PRO A 780 22.36 33.07 -14.06
CA PRO A 780 22.64 34.00 -15.15
C PRO A 780 24.07 34.55 -15.10
N ASP A 781 24.75 34.47 -16.25
CA ASP A 781 26.07 35.07 -16.53
C ASP A 781 25.90 35.96 -17.76
N ALA A 782 25.83 37.27 -17.56
CA ALA A 782 25.44 38.23 -18.60
C ALA A 782 26.51 38.51 -19.67
N ASP A 783 27.75 38.07 -19.48
CA ASP A 783 28.86 38.38 -20.39
C ASP A 783 29.74 37.19 -20.82
N GLY A 784 29.66 36.07 -20.12
CA GLY A 784 30.19 34.77 -20.49
C GLY A 784 31.60 34.44 -19.98
N ASP A 785 32.02 34.93 -18.81
CA ASP A 785 33.30 34.53 -18.20
C ASP A 785 33.21 33.39 -17.15
N GLY A 786 31.98 33.03 -16.76
CA GLY A 786 31.67 31.86 -15.95
C GLY A 786 31.26 32.15 -14.51
N TRP A 787 31.30 33.41 -14.05
CA TRP A 787 30.72 33.81 -12.76
C TRP A 787 29.28 34.28 -12.95
N ALA A 788 28.45 34.15 -11.90
CA ALA A 788 27.04 34.55 -11.96
C ALA A 788 26.86 36.04 -11.61
N ASP A 789 25.90 36.71 -12.25
CA ASP A 789 25.51 38.14 -12.06
C ASP A 789 25.29 38.54 -10.58
N SER A 790 25.00 37.55 -9.72
CA SER A 790 24.73 37.66 -8.28
C SER A 790 25.97 37.65 -7.38
N ILE A 791 27.11 37.14 -7.87
CA ILE A 791 28.40 37.07 -7.14
C ILE A 791 29.55 37.76 -7.89
N ASP A 792 29.36 38.07 -9.17
CA ASP A 792 30.24 38.91 -9.98
C ASP A 792 30.03 40.40 -9.65
N LEU A 793 31.13 41.12 -9.41
CA LEU A 793 31.12 42.56 -9.11
C LEU A 793 31.16 43.45 -10.36
N PHE A 794 31.39 42.88 -11.56
CA PHE A 794 31.36 43.59 -12.85
C PHE A 794 30.61 42.85 -13.99
N PRO A 795 29.30 42.49 -13.89
CA PRO A 795 28.54 41.64 -14.86
C PRO A 795 28.27 42.23 -16.27
N ALA A 796 29.33 42.70 -16.93
CA ALA A 796 29.38 43.28 -18.26
C ALA A 796 30.82 43.39 -18.83
N LEU A 797 31.83 42.77 -18.18
CA LEU A 797 33.27 42.91 -18.42
C LEU A 797 34.06 41.57 -18.47
N SER A 798 33.48 40.50 -19.03
CA SER A 798 33.93 39.11 -19.36
C SER A 798 35.40 38.64 -19.25
N HIS A 799 36.08 39.14 -18.24
CA HIS A 799 37.49 38.98 -17.88
C HIS A 799 37.73 39.51 -16.44
N SER A 800 36.69 39.95 -15.73
CA SER A 800 36.77 40.81 -14.54
C SER A 800 35.58 40.48 -13.65
N TRP A 801 35.79 39.74 -12.56
CA TRP A 801 34.70 39.18 -11.74
C TRP A 801 34.83 39.49 -10.24
N SER A 802 35.99 39.98 -9.78
CA SER A 802 36.22 40.30 -8.37
C SER A 802 37.03 41.57 -8.14
N ASP A 803 36.76 42.19 -7.00
CA ASP A 803 37.32 43.40 -6.41
C ASP A 803 37.50 43.08 -4.91
N ALA A 804 38.74 42.92 -4.46
CA ALA A 804 39.04 42.39 -3.13
C ALA A 804 38.93 43.42 -1.98
N ASP A 805 38.88 44.72 -2.26
CA ASP A 805 38.84 45.78 -1.23
C ASP A 805 37.74 46.85 -1.40
N GLY A 806 37.01 46.82 -2.52
CA GLY A 806 35.74 47.51 -2.76
C GLY A 806 35.87 48.83 -3.53
N ASP A 807 36.98 49.08 -4.21
CA ASP A 807 37.26 50.36 -4.86
C ASP A 807 36.76 50.50 -6.30
N ASN A 808 36.20 49.43 -6.88
CA ASN A 808 35.68 49.29 -8.25
C ASN A 808 36.76 49.11 -9.34
N TYR A 809 37.98 48.72 -8.99
CA TYR A 809 38.96 48.10 -9.89
C TYR A 809 39.00 46.58 -9.69
N SER A 810 39.51 45.85 -10.67
CA SER A 810 39.39 44.37 -10.74
C SER A 810 40.71 43.68 -10.43
N ASP A 811 40.66 42.61 -9.61
CA ASP A 811 41.84 41.81 -9.23
C ASP A 811 42.51 41.09 -10.42
N GLN A 812 41.85 41.05 -11.58
CA GLN A 812 42.27 40.26 -12.73
C GLN A 812 43.34 40.98 -13.57
N GLU A 813 44.52 40.38 -13.74
CA GLU A 813 45.61 40.96 -14.56
C GLU A 813 45.27 41.05 -16.06
N GLY A 814 45.30 42.27 -16.62
CA GLY A 814 45.30 42.52 -18.07
C GLY A 814 43.98 42.98 -18.69
N THR A 815 43.00 43.38 -17.87
CA THR A 815 41.71 43.94 -18.28
C THR A 815 41.82 45.44 -18.58
N ALA A 816 40.68 46.13 -18.78
CA ALA A 816 40.65 47.59 -18.92
C ALA A 816 40.60 48.33 -17.56
N ILE A 817 40.39 47.60 -16.47
CA ILE A 817 40.20 48.10 -15.09
C ILE A 817 41.00 47.28 -14.07
N THR A 818 42.05 46.55 -14.50
CA THR A 818 42.96 45.82 -13.60
C THR A 818 43.48 46.76 -12.53
N ASP A 819 43.36 46.36 -11.28
CA ASP A 819 43.97 47.03 -10.16
C ASP A 819 45.49 46.74 -10.09
N ASP A 820 46.29 47.78 -9.83
CA ASP A 820 47.71 47.68 -9.52
C ASP A 820 47.98 47.52 -8.01
N CYS A 821 46.96 47.62 -7.14
CA CYS A 821 47.01 47.61 -5.67
C CYS A 821 45.98 46.67 -4.93
N PRO A 822 45.77 45.36 -5.26
CA PRO A 822 44.59 44.57 -4.83
C PRO A 822 44.44 44.15 -3.34
N GLU A 823 44.96 44.97 -2.41
CA GLU A 823 44.78 44.87 -0.96
C GLU A 823 44.68 46.29 -0.30
N GLU A 824 44.60 47.40 -1.06
CA GLU A 824 44.70 48.80 -0.57
C GLU A 824 43.78 49.83 -1.29
N HIS A 825 42.44 49.63 -1.22
CA HIS A 825 41.36 50.48 -1.77
C HIS A 825 41.77 51.89 -2.16
N GLY A 826 41.74 52.16 -3.46
CA GLY A 826 42.21 53.38 -4.08
C GLY A 826 41.15 54.21 -4.79
N ASN A 827 41.67 54.98 -5.75
CA ASN A 827 40.94 55.88 -6.64
C ASN A 827 41.79 56.47 -7.78
N SER A 828 43.07 56.05 -7.93
CA SER A 828 43.96 56.58 -8.96
C SER A 828 43.57 56.09 -10.37
N THR A 829 43.68 56.99 -11.36
CA THR A 829 43.12 56.82 -12.72
C THR A 829 44.12 57.05 -13.86
N ALA A 830 45.34 57.51 -13.56
CA ALA A 830 46.27 58.04 -14.56
C ALA A 830 47.54 57.19 -14.79
N ASP A 831 48.01 56.43 -13.80
CA ASP A 831 49.32 55.76 -13.84
C ASP A 831 49.29 54.30 -13.34
N ARG A 832 48.97 54.10 -12.06
CA ARG A 832 48.55 52.82 -11.47
C ARG A 832 47.06 52.93 -11.23
N LEU A 833 46.30 51.90 -11.56
CA LEU A 833 44.87 51.85 -11.28
C LEU A 833 44.62 51.27 -9.89
N GLY A 834 43.46 51.55 -9.30
CA GLY A 834 43.01 51.09 -7.96
C GLY A 834 43.93 51.37 -6.76
N CYS A 835 44.96 52.19 -6.93
CA CYS A 835 45.82 52.62 -5.83
C CYS A 835 45.30 53.90 -5.16
N ILE A 836 45.67 54.08 -3.89
CA ILE A 836 45.32 55.29 -3.12
C ILE A 836 45.87 56.57 -3.80
N ASP A 837 44.98 57.56 -3.95
CA ASP A 837 45.26 58.94 -4.38
C ASP A 837 44.55 59.89 -3.40
N GLN A 838 45.31 60.41 -2.43
CA GLN A 838 44.75 61.18 -1.31
C GLN A 838 44.23 62.58 -1.65
N ASP A 839 44.46 63.10 -2.87
CA ASP A 839 44.04 64.46 -3.24
C ASP A 839 43.14 64.56 -4.50
N GLY A 840 43.09 63.50 -5.31
CA GLY A 840 42.12 63.30 -6.39
C GLY A 840 42.54 63.87 -7.74
N ASP A 841 43.85 63.98 -8.02
CA ASP A 841 44.37 64.38 -9.35
C ASP A 841 44.49 63.23 -10.36
N GLY A 842 44.37 61.99 -9.87
CA GLY A 842 44.38 60.74 -10.62
C GLY A 842 45.71 59.99 -10.56
N THR A 843 46.75 60.54 -9.94
CA THR A 843 48.07 59.91 -9.81
C THR A 843 48.20 59.19 -8.47
N SER A 844 48.65 57.94 -8.47
CA SER A 844 48.80 57.16 -7.24
C SER A 844 49.86 57.74 -6.29
N ASP A 845 49.56 57.80 -4.98
CA ASP A 845 50.45 58.26 -3.90
C ASP A 845 51.90 57.72 -3.99
N PRO A 846 52.17 56.46 -4.40
CA PRO A 846 53.53 55.93 -4.51
C PRO A 846 54.35 56.47 -5.69
N ASN A 847 53.70 57.05 -6.71
CA ASN A 847 54.32 57.58 -7.92
C ASN A 847 54.21 59.10 -8.03
N ASP A 848 53.25 59.73 -7.35
CA ASP A 848 53.19 61.19 -7.23
C ASP A 848 54.32 61.75 -6.32
N PHE A 849 54.79 62.95 -6.67
CA PHE A 849 55.81 63.68 -5.91
C PHE A 849 55.21 64.62 -4.84
N TYR A 850 53.90 64.90 -4.87
CA TYR A 850 53.23 65.85 -3.98
C TYR A 850 51.84 65.37 -3.44
N PRO A 851 51.68 64.18 -2.78
CA PRO A 851 50.38 63.46 -2.66
C PRO A 851 49.30 64.05 -1.72
N LEU A 852 49.24 65.39 -1.62
CA LEU A 852 48.31 66.23 -0.85
C LEU A 852 48.14 67.63 -1.52
N ASP A 853 48.47 67.78 -2.81
CA ASP A 853 48.38 69.00 -3.63
C ASP A 853 48.04 68.66 -5.10
N ALA A 854 46.74 68.37 -5.33
CA ALA A 854 46.05 68.01 -6.58
C ALA A 854 46.17 68.99 -7.78
N SER A 855 47.26 69.74 -7.83
CA SER A 855 47.62 70.67 -8.90
C SER A 855 49.00 70.35 -9.50
N ARG A 856 49.68 69.28 -9.06
CA ARG A 856 51.12 69.06 -9.33
C ARG A 856 51.58 67.58 -9.22
N THR A 857 51.72 66.88 -10.34
CA THR A 857 52.27 65.51 -10.35
C THR A 857 53.81 65.42 -10.49
N GLU A 858 54.40 66.06 -11.51
CA GLU A 858 55.82 65.88 -11.86
C GLU A 858 56.81 66.78 -11.09
N GLU A 859 58.05 66.29 -10.90
CA GLU A 859 59.19 67.09 -10.38
C GLU A 859 59.49 68.29 -11.32
N GLU A 860 59.47 69.51 -10.79
CA GLU A 860 59.58 70.76 -11.57
C GLU A 860 61.01 71.06 -12.08
N LEU A 861 61.50 70.25 -13.03
CA LEU A 861 62.84 70.33 -13.60
C LEU A 861 63.01 71.51 -14.58
N LEU A 862 63.39 72.65 -14.01
CA LEU A 862 63.92 73.92 -14.57
C LEU A 862 64.34 73.99 -16.08
N GLY A 863 63.39 73.80 -16.99
CA GLY A 863 63.07 74.71 -18.09
C GLY A 863 63.97 74.82 -19.34
N GLY A 864 63.33 75.18 -20.47
CA GLY A 864 63.98 75.71 -21.67
C GLY A 864 63.77 74.87 -22.95
N GLY A 865 62.84 75.29 -23.81
CA GLY A 865 62.54 74.59 -25.06
C GLY A 865 63.56 74.84 -26.19
N GLY A 866 63.67 73.89 -27.13
CA GLY A 866 64.52 74.00 -28.32
C GLY A 866 64.18 72.96 -29.39
N MET A 867 64.10 73.38 -30.67
CA MET A 867 63.62 72.55 -31.78
C MET A 867 64.79 72.07 -32.68
N VAL A 868 64.87 70.75 -32.91
CA VAL A 868 65.53 70.03 -34.03
C VAL A 868 67.08 70.14 -34.23
N ILE A 869 67.75 69.00 -34.51
CA ILE A 869 68.72 68.70 -35.62
C ILE A 869 69.82 67.68 -35.22
N GLY A 870 70.07 66.69 -36.09
CA GLY A 870 71.32 65.88 -36.13
C GLY A 870 71.10 64.36 -36.24
N LEU A 871 71.03 63.70 -37.41
CA LEU A 871 72.07 63.44 -38.43
C LEU A 871 73.40 62.89 -37.86
N PHE A 872 73.78 61.65 -38.19
CA PHE A 872 74.67 61.36 -39.34
C PHE A 872 74.98 59.85 -39.57
N ILE A 873 74.89 59.43 -40.85
CA ILE A 873 75.66 58.41 -41.62
C ILE A 873 76.54 57.39 -40.85
N GLY A 874 76.51 56.09 -41.23
CA GLY A 874 77.59 55.17 -40.80
C GLY A 874 77.65 53.71 -41.25
N LEU A 875 77.43 53.41 -42.54
CA LEU A 875 77.82 52.16 -43.24
C LEU A 875 79.07 51.40 -42.69
N LEU A 876 79.02 50.04 -42.68
CA LEU A 876 80.14 49.07 -42.90
C LEU A 876 80.78 48.27 -41.74
N VAL A 877 80.05 47.33 -41.13
CA VAL A 877 80.52 45.96 -40.72
C VAL A 877 79.29 45.05 -40.84
N LEU A 878 79.15 43.99 -41.66
CA LEU A 878 80.03 43.15 -42.49
C LEU A 878 80.81 42.02 -41.76
N LEU A 879 80.19 40.81 -41.77
CA LEU A 879 80.72 39.50 -41.30
C LEU A 879 80.79 39.38 -39.76
N VAL A 880 80.45 38.26 -39.09
CA VAL A 880 80.18 36.84 -39.45
C VAL A 880 78.86 36.43 -38.75
N GLY A 881 77.96 35.53 -39.17
CA GLY A 881 77.94 34.41 -40.14
C GLY A 881 77.53 33.10 -39.39
N GLY A 882 76.78 32.13 -39.94
CA GLY A 882 76.10 31.99 -41.24
C GLY A 882 75.38 30.63 -41.38
N GLY A 883 74.65 30.41 -42.48
CA GLY A 883 73.80 29.22 -42.76
C GLY A 883 72.33 29.64 -42.98
N ILE A 884 71.61 29.48 -44.11
CA ILE A 884 71.61 28.53 -45.27
C ILE A 884 71.05 27.15 -44.86
N ALA A 885 70.01 26.56 -45.47
CA ALA A 885 68.91 26.97 -46.39
C ALA A 885 67.86 25.80 -46.37
N ALA A 886 66.54 25.91 -46.59
CA ALA A 886 65.66 26.76 -47.44
C ALA A 886 65.44 26.28 -48.90
N ALA A 887 64.20 26.45 -49.40
CA ALA A 887 63.63 26.08 -50.73
C ALA A 887 63.12 24.61 -50.87
N LEU A 888 62.16 24.25 -51.76
CA LEU A 888 61.66 24.85 -53.01
C LEU A 888 60.10 24.80 -53.12
N LEU A 889 59.38 25.91 -53.38
CA LEU A 889 58.86 26.44 -54.67
C LEU A 889 57.48 25.93 -55.20
N LEU A 890 56.43 26.75 -54.95
CA LEU A 890 55.56 27.45 -55.93
C LEU A 890 54.96 26.75 -57.18
N ARG A 891 53.60 26.71 -57.21
CA ARG A 891 52.67 27.17 -58.32
C ARG A 891 52.64 26.41 -59.69
N ARG A 892 51.51 26.28 -60.44
CA ARG A 892 50.07 26.70 -60.29
C ARG A 892 49.14 26.11 -61.40
N GLY A 893 47.94 25.60 -61.04
CA GLY A 893 46.73 25.49 -61.90
C GLY A 893 46.70 24.36 -62.96
N ARG A 894 45.55 23.97 -63.56
CA ARG A 894 44.11 24.35 -63.36
C ARG A 894 43.21 23.33 -64.12
N GLU A 895 41.87 23.39 -63.91
CA GLU A 895 40.76 22.77 -64.70
C GLU A 895 40.53 21.24 -64.49
N GLU A 896 39.31 20.67 -64.37
CA GLU A 896 37.93 21.21 -64.25
C GLU A 896 36.91 20.16 -63.63
N GLU A 897 35.76 20.67 -63.16
CA GLU A 897 34.49 20.14 -62.53
C GLU A 897 33.74 18.93 -63.19
N PRO A 898 32.52 18.43 -62.76
CA PRO A 898 31.73 18.44 -61.46
C PRO A 898 30.91 17.12 -61.10
N VAL A 899 30.03 17.18 -60.04
CA VAL A 899 28.67 16.51 -59.84
C VAL A 899 28.45 15.26 -58.89
N GLU A 900 27.49 15.43 -57.93
CA GLU A 900 26.53 14.51 -57.20
C GLU A 900 26.85 13.43 -56.09
N THR A 901 26.48 13.78 -54.83
CA THR A 901 25.57 13.14 -53.82
C THR A 901 25.60 11.69 -53.25
N LEU A 902 25.76 11.64 -51.90
CA LEU A 902 24.87 11.07 -50.83
C LEU A 902 25.03 9.64 -50.22
N LEU A 903 24.83 9.59 -48.88
CA LEU A 903 24.49 8.50 -47.92
C LEU A 903 25.58 7.63 -47.20
N THR A 904 25.40 7.59 -45.87
CA THR A 904 25.64 6.52 -44.84
C THR A 904 27.03 6.18 -44.24
N ALA A 905 27.09 6.38 -42.91
CA ALA A 905 27.47 5.46 -41.81
C ALA A 905 28.95 5.03 -41.51
N GLN A 906 29.41 5.48 -40.32
CA GLN A 906 30.21 4.84 -39.24
C GLN A 906 31.48 3.94 -39.49
N PRO A 907 32.33 3.69 -38.45
CA PRO A 907 33.73 3.29 -38.62
C PRO A 907 34.10 1.85 -38.15
N PRO A 908 35.38 1.43 -38.33
CA PRO A 908 35.96 0.23 -37.68
C PRO A 908 37.17 0.51 -36.72
N PRO A 909 37.52 -0.43 -35.81
CA PRO A 909 38.60 -0.34 -34.79
C PRO A 909 39.86 -1.17 -35.22
N PRO A 910 40.68 -1.87 -34.38
CA PRO A 910 40.98 -1.82 -32.92
C PRO A 910 42.51 -1.83 -32.57
N GLY A 911 42.87 -1.99 -31.27
CA GLY A 911 44.23 -2.34 -30.81
C GLY A 911 44.30 -2.81 -29.34
N ALA A 912 45.16 -3.80 -29.01
CA ALA A 912 45.23 -4.47 -27.69
C ALA A 912 46.66 -4.94 -27.33
N PHE A 913 46.95 -5.42 -26.10
CA PHE A 913 48.13 -6.29 -25.82
C PHE A 913 48.18 -7.06 -24.45
N ALA A 914 48.25 -8.41 -24.54
CA ALA A 914 48.99 -9.38 -23.68
C ALA A 914 48.69 -9.50 -22.15
N ALA A 915 49.01 -10.59 -21.41
CA ALA A 915 49.84 -11.80 -21.67
C ALA A 915 49.25 -13.10 -21.03
N SER A 916 49.97 -14.25 -21.02
CA SER A 916 49.37 -15.60 -20.80
C SER A 916 50.27 -16.61 -19.96
N PRO A 917 50.09 -17.97 -19.95
CA PRO A 917 49.99 -18.79 -18.71
C PRO A 917 51.12 -19.85 -18.54
N PRO A 918 50.96 -20.96 -17.75
CA PRO A 918 50.58 -22.25 -18.39
C PRO A 918 49.95 -23.41 -17.53
N GLN A 919 48.86 -24.03 -18.06
CA GLN A 919 48.61 -25.51 -18.29
C GLN A 919 48.70 -26.55 -17.13
N VAL A 920 48.26 -27.83 -17.19
CA VAL A 920 48.14 -28.93 -18.22
C VAL A 920 47.13 -30.00 -17.69
N ALA A 921 46.39 -30.89 -18.41
CA ALA A 921 45.77 -31.03 -19.76
C ALA A 921 45.01 -32.42 -19.83
N PHE A 922 44.73 -32.96 -21.05
CA PHE A 922 44.08 -34.26 -21.42
C PHE A 922 42.52 -34.26 -21.43
N ALA A 923 41.73 -34.38 -22.52
CA ALA A 923 41.82 -34.90 -23.92
C ALA A 923 41.46 -36.40 -24.11
N PRO A 924 40.98 -36.86 -25.31
CA PRO A 924 40.09 -36.23 -26.32
C PRO A 924 38.97 -37.18 -26.87
N PRO A 925 38.00 -36.68 -27.70
CA PRO A 925 37.08 -37.52 -28.48
C PRO A 925 37.61 -37.88 -29.88
N VAL A 926 37.14 -39.01 -30.48
CA VAL A 926 37.44 -39.43 -31.87
C VAL A 926 36.24 -40.15 -32.52
N GLU A 927 35.90 -39.71 -33.73
CA GLU A 927 35.15 -40.31 -34.87
C GLU A 927 34.47 -41.71 -34.75
N VAL A 928 33.23 -41.83 -35.27
CA VAL A 928 32.88 -42.69 -36.44
C VAL A 928 31.66 -42.10 -37.20
N THR A 929 31.69 -42.15 -38.54
CA THR A 929 30.54 -42.03 -39.49
C THR A 929 30.74 -43.12 -40.58
N PRO A 930 29.91 -43.33 -41.65
CA PRO A 930 28.70 -42.62 -42.13
C PRO A 930 27.56 -43.56 -42.65
N GLU A 931 26.69 -43.02 -43.54
CA GLU A 931 25.73 -43.69 -44.47
C GLU A 931 24.35 -44.13 -43.93
N THR A 932 23.19 -43.95 -44.60
CA THR A 932 22.85 -43.16 -45.83
C THR A 932 21.33 -42.90 -45.96
N SER A 933 20.96 -41.70 -46.43
CA SER A 933 19.85 -41.38 -47.39
C SER A 933 18.51 -42.15 -47.35
N ALA A 934 17.42 -41.42 -47.04
CA ALA A 934 16.20 -41.41 -47.89
C ALA A 934 15.36 -40.12 -47.75
N PHE A 935 14.83 -39.67 -48.89
CA PHE A 935 13.91 -38.56 -49.16
C PHE A 935 12.86 -38.19 -48.09
N ALA A 936 12.75 -36.89 -47.80
CA ALA A 936 11.50 -36.25 -47.38
C ALA A 936 10.71 -35.74 -48.62
N PRO A 937 9.37 -35.91 -48.69
CA PRO A 937 8.51 -35.32 -49.72
C PRO A 937 8.14 -33.86 -49.41
N PRO A 938 7.66 -33.07 -50.39
CA PRO A 938 7.18 -31.70 -50.18
C PRO A 938 5.84 -31.66 -49.41
N PRO A 939 5.48 -30.51 -48.80
CA PRO A 939 4.25 -30.39 -48.00
C PRO A 939 2.99 -30.59 -48.85
N PRO A 940 1.95 -31.25 -48.31
CA PRO A 940 0.63 -31.25 -48.92
C PRO A 940 0.04 -29.83 -48.86
N THR A 941 -0.48 -29.35 -50.00
CA THR A 941 -1.29 -28.13 -50.06
C THR A 941 -2.54 -28.27 -49.20
N PRO A 942 -3.07 -27.19 -48.61
CA PRO A 942 -4.28 -27.24 -47.79
C PRO A 942 -5.43 -27.89 -48.57
N ALA A 943 -6.17 -28.76 -47.89
CA ALA A 943 -7.43 -29.28 -48.41
C ALA A 943 -8.43 -28.12 -48.62
N PRO A 944 -9.32 -28.20 -49.62
CA PRO A 944 -10.45 -27.28 -49.66
C PRO A 944 -11.29 -27.46 -48.38
N PRO A 945 -11.91 -26.39 -47.84
CA PRO A 945 -12.71 -26.53 -46.64
C PRO A 945 -13.83 -27.56 -46.86
N PRO A 946 -14.15 -28.39 -45.85
CA PRO A 946 -15.39 -29.16 -45.87
C PRO A 946 -16.59 -28.19 -46.05
N PRO A 947 -17.73 -28.65 -46.59
CA PRO A 947 -18.89 -27.80 -46.71
C PRO A 947 -19.27 -27.25 -45.33
N ALA A 948 -19.68 -25.99 -45.28
CA ALA A 948 -20.22 -25.41 -44.06
C ALA A 948 -21.37 -26.29 -43.54
N PRO A 949 -21.45 -26.57 -42.23
CA PRO A 949 -22.65 -27.17 -41.67
C PRO A 949 -23.83 -26.26 -42.02
N ASP A 950 -24.93 -26.85 -42.51
CA ASP A 950 -26.13 -26.08 -42.82
C ASP A 950 -26.64 -25.42 -41.53
N ALA A 951 -26.88 -24.11 -41.58
CA ALA A 951 -27.44 -23.40 -40.45
C ALA A 951 -28.91 -23.80 -40.29
N GLU A 952 -29.19 -24.78 -39.44
CA GLU A 952 -30.54 -25.02 -38.94
C GLU A 952 -30.98 -23.82 -38.12
N THR A 953 -31.69 -22.91 -38.79
CA THR A 953 -32.39 -21.81 -38.17
C THR A 953 -33.38 -22.38 -37.16
N ALA A 954 -33.16 -22.11 -35.87
CA ALA A 954 -34.04 -22.55 -34.79
C ALA A 954 -35.51 -22.29 -35.16
N ALA A 955 -36.30 -23.37 -35.19
CA ALA A 955 -37.66 -23.33 -35.69
C ALA A 955 -38.57 -22.61 -34.69
N GLY A 956 -38.76 -21.31 -34.89
CA GLY A 956 -39.67 -20.49 -34.08
C GLY A 956 -41.08 -21.11 -33.97
N PRO A 957 -41.78 -20.86 -32.85
CA PRO A 957 -43.00 -21.57 -32.48
C PRO A 957 -44.13 -21.36 -33.51
N PRO A 958 -45.16 -22.23 -33.52
CA PRO A 958 -46.19 -22.23 -34.55
C PRO A 958 -46.94 -20.88 -34.64
N ILE A 959 -46.88 -20.25 -35.81
CA ILE A 959 -47.54 -18.97 -36.09
C ILE A 959 -49.07 -19.14 -35.95
N PRO A 960 -49.77 -18.24 -35.22
CA PRO A 960 -51.23 -18.25 -35.11
C PRO A 960 -51.94 -18.30 -36.47
N ALA A 961 -53.13 -18.90 -36.51
CA ALA A 961 -53.92 -19.07 -37.74
C ALA A 961 -54.32 -17.76 -38.44
N GLU A 962 -54.16 -16.62 -37.78
CA GLU A 962 -54.42 -15.27 -38.31
C GLU A 962 -53.16 -14.58 -38.89
N GLY A 963 -51.96 -15.13 -38.65
CA GLY A 963 -50.66 -14.59 -39.06
C GLY A 963 -49.84 -14.00 -37.90
N LEU A 964 -48.66 -13.46 -38.24
CA LEU A 964 -47.79 -12.75 -37.27
C LEU A 964 -48.44 -11.45 -36.76
N PRO A 965 -48.12 -11.00 -35.52
CA PRO A 965 -48.59 -9.72 -35.00
C PRO A 965 -48.24 -8.53 -35.91
N PRO A 966 -49.13 -7.53 -36.09
CA PRO A 966 -48.92 -6.47 -37.07
C PRO A 966 -47.63 -5.65 -36.86
N GLY A 967 -46.66 -5.82 -37.75
CA GLY A 967 -45.38 -5.12 -37.75
C GLY A 967 -44.16 -5.98 -37.37
N TRP A 968 -44.37 -7.22 -36.93
CA TRP A 968 -43.30 -8.15 -36.56
C TRP A 968 -42.67 -8.85 -37.77
N THR A 969 -41.39 -9.18 -37.67
CA THR A 969 -40.67 -10.03 -38.65
C THR A 969 -40.63 -11.50 -38.20
N MET A 970 -40.33 -12.41 -39.13
CA MET A 970 -40.10 -13.82 -38.79
C MET A 970 -38.94 -14.02 -37.80
N GLU A 971 -37.89 -13.22 -37.93
CA GLU A 971 -36.66 -13.30 -37.12
C GLU A 971 -36.92 -12.88 -35.66
N GLN A 972 -37.77 -11.87 -35.45
CA GLN A 972 -38.30 -11.51 -34.13
C GLN A 972 -39.23 -12.59 -33.57
N TRP A 973 -40.02 -13.23 -34.42
CA TRP A 973 -40.91 -14.33 -34.00
C TRP A 973 -40.14 -15.58 -33.55
N SER A 974 -39.00 -15.90 -34.17
CA SER A 974 -38.14 -17.01 -33.74
C SER A 974 -37.49 -16.83 -32.36
N TYR A 975 -37.36 -15.60 -31.86
CA TYR A 975 -36.80 -15.32 -30.52
C TYR A 975 -37.85 -14.99 -29.45
N TYR A 976 -38.92 -14.27 -29.83
CA TYR A 976 -39.90 -13.74 -28.86
C TYR A 976 -41.32 -14.32 -29.04
N GLY A 977 -41.51 -15.25 -29.98
CA GLY A 977 -42.81 -15.83 -30.31
C GLY A 977 -43.42 -16.67 -29.18
N GLU A 978 -42.62 -17.37 -28.38
CA GLU A 978 -43.16 -18.22 -27.30
C GLU A 978 -43.72 -17.38 -26.15
N GLY A 979 -43.00 -16.35 -25.71
CA GLY A 979 -43.52 -15.38 -24.75
C GLY A 979 -44.82 -14.73 -25.27
N TRP A 980 -44.84 -14.30 -26.54
CA TRP A 980 -46.06 -13.73 -27.12
C TRP A 980 -47.23 -14.74 -27.15
N LEU A 981 -46.99 -16.01 -27.47
CA LEU A 981 -48.00 -17.07 -27.45
C LEU A 981 -48.47 -17.43 -26.04
N ARG A 982 -47.58 -17.41 -25.04
CA ARG A 982 -47.93 -17.66 -23.63
C ARG A 982 -48.80 -16.53 -23.07
N ASP A 983 -48.50 -15.30 -23.44
CA ASP A 983 -49.15 -14.10 -22.90
C ASP A 983 -50.45 -13.71 -23.65
N ASN A 984 -50.81 -14.41 -24.75
CA ASN A 984 -51.97 -14.09 -25.61
C ASN A 984 -52.85 -15.32 -25.98
N GLN A 985 -52.86 -16.38 -25.17
CA GLN A 985 -53.73 -17.56 -25.32
C GLN A 985 -55.10 -17.42 -24.64
#